data_AF-P75234-F1
#
_entry.id   AF-P75234-F1
#
_cell.length_a   1.000
_cell.length_b   1.000
_cell.length_c   1.000
_cell.angle_alpha   90.00
_cell.angle_beta   90.00
_cell.angle_gamma   90.00
#
_symmetry.space_group_name_H-M   'P 1'
#
loop_
_entity.id
_entity.type
_entity.pdbx_description
1 polymer ?
#
loop_
_entity_poly.entity_id
_entity_poly.type
_entity_poly.pdbx_seq_one_letter_code
_entity_poly.pdbx_strand_id
1 'polypeptide(L)'
;MLTKAFFLKNFDRSKELIPLSYADVFGAASQLLKKHHKQVDTEIDVQEDLIEDPVFEIDILELLNEAPELLFDSKNPRVKEAQIIIEKAKKDIASYFHLDNILDTDNLGLKATVTEKIQFTEKQIEAAVQNKKAAIIFKPVFTVNQCLIQPDAVVVHANGLCEFVVIKATTNTKRKFILEIIYDFLLFEKLGKYKLVNYYFCIVNYELKNKHNVSFFLNTEIKTAKNSSTSKTKEEQVLYGHLPFNDPKKIAYIHSKKSGGVNGFLLVKLVDNIIRSGVTNLEQIISFVFRELNAPSIRSLKQIISEVAKVQLDFWNIIDDVKQHQELQDNQITFNYSDAFNSFWNNYLLRNLIKLVFAYKYSEIFRLSGKLAKWDEVVEAYKENKSVKIDGFLYELNQGKMKKTKNPATSQFNKIHFFLRAWNDKKGIAVGNKFKSVWQKLKEKKVYFDFETISSAVRVIDKSLPFTQIVTQCSLIVDDNTESDKSKLVCQNLIFDPLTIGIEDFKTVVDALYQKQCDQYSFVVYNKSFEKNRLLEMATFINEAPYQQRVQAIIENLFDLADIFGLENDCLAFKQLDGFSSIKKVLPMIDQRFLDASRTVSYQSLKVQKGDVAQELTLARFLNCLDEQQWAQTALELKQYCENDVRAMIAIELFIKDFITNQL
;
A
#
# COMPACT_ATOMS: atom_id res chain seq x y z
N MET A 1 20.83 -21.72 0.64
CA MET A 1 21.44 -20.60 -0.12
C MET A 1 20.63 -19.34 0.18
N LEU A 2 21.30 -18.21 0.41
CA LEU A 2 20.64 -16.92 0.59
C LEU A 2 20.08 -16.43 -0.75
N THR A 3 18.79 -16.10 -0.81
CA THR A 3 18.17 -15.52 -2.01
C THR A 3 18.07 -13.99 -1.87
N LYS A 4 17.96 -13.29 -3.00
CA LYS A 4 17.71 -11.84 -3.02
C LYS A 4 16.47 -11.46 -2.20
N ALA A 5 15.35 -12.16 -2.41
CA ALA A 5 14.11 -11.90 -1.67
C ALA A 5 14.30 -12.04 -0.15
N PHE A 6 15.03 -13.06 0.30
CA PHE A 6 15.33 -13.26 1.72
C PHE A 6 16.25 -12.17 2.27
N PHE A 7 17.24 -11.73 1.51
CA PHE A 7 18.09 -10.57 1.87
C PHE A 7 17.24 -9.30 2.01
N LEU A 8 16.47 -8.93 0.99
CA LEU A 8 15.65 -7.71 1.00
C LEU A 8 14.65 -7.67 2.15
N LYS A 9 14.10 -8.83 2.53
CA LYS A 9 13.17 -8.96 3.66
C LYS A 9 13.85 -8.77 5.01
N ASN A 10 15.12 -9.15 5.15
CA ASN A 10 15.76 -9.33 6.46
C ASN A 10 17.02 -8.49 6.72
N PHE A 11 17.55 -7.77 5.73
CA PHE A 11 18.83 -7.04 5.86
C PHE A 11 18.84 -5.99 6.98
N ASP A 12 17.68 -5.42 7.33
CA ASP A 12 17.50 -4.44 8.40
C ASP A 12 16.51 -4.92 9.49
N ARG A 13 16.19 -6.22 9.51
CA ARG A 13 15.23 -6.83 10.44
C ARG A 13 15.91 -7.24 11.75
N SER A 14 15.16 -7.24 12.85
CA SER A 14 15.63 -7.78 14.13
C SER A 14 16.04 -9.25 14.00
N LYS A 15 17.19 -9.61 14.59
CA LYS A 15 17.86 -10.91 14.38
C LYS A 15 16.97 -12.09 14.74
N GLU A 16 16.21 -11.98 15.83
CA GLU A 16 15.27 -12.99 16.31
C GLU A 16 14.06 -13.24 15.38
N LEU A 17 13.78 -12.32 14.45
CA LEU A 17 12.68 -12.46 13.50
C LEU A 17 13.13 -12.94 12.12
N ILE A 18 14.44 -12.88 11.80
CA ILE A 18 14.99 -13.31 10.50
C ILE A 18 14.49 -14.70 10.06
N PRO A 19 14.51 -15.74 10.91
CA PRO A 19 14.12 -17.08 10.48
C PRO A 19 12.59 -17.25 10.32
N LEU A 20 11.79 -16.27 10.74
CA LEU A 20 10.32 -16.35 10.76
C LEU A 20 9.69 -15.80 9.47
N SER A 21 8.70 -16.52 8.95
CA SER A 21 7.79 -15.99 7.93
C SER A 21 6.91 -14.87 8.49
N TYR A 22 6.24 -14.11 7.62
CA TYR A 22 5.24 -13.14 8.09
C TYR A 22 4.06 -13.86 8.76
N ALA A 23 3.66 -15.03 8.26
CA ALA A 23 2.63 -15.84 8.88
C ALA A 23 3.02 -16.31 10.29
N ASP A 24 4.27 -16.70 10.51
CA ASP A 24 4.77 -17.09 11.84
C ASP A 24 4.74 -15.91 12.81
N VAL A 25 5.24 -14.74 12.38
CA VAL A 25 5.19 -13.53 13.20
C VAL A 25 3.76 -13.11 13.49
N PHE A 26 2.89 -13.14 12.48
CA PHE A 26 1.48 -12.82 12.63
C PHE A 26 0.80 -13.75 13.63
N GLY A 27 0.96 -15.07 13.46
CA GLY A 27 0.39 -16.09 14.33
C GLY A 27 0.88 -15.96 15.77
N ALA A 28 2.19 -15.79 15.96
CA ALA A 28 2.79 -15.64 17.28
C ALA A 28 2.35 -14.35 18.00
N ALA A 29 2.35 -13.22 17.29
CA ALA A 29 1.89 -11.95 17.85
C ALA A 29 0.38 -11.98 18.15
N SER A 30 -0.43 -12.56 17.26
CA SER A 30 -1.87 -12.71 17.47
C SER A 30 -2.16 -13.62 18.67
N GLN A 31 -1.43 -14.72 18.83
CA GLN A 31 -1.58 -15.62 19.98
C GLN A 31 -1.18 -14.93 21.28
N LEU A 32 -0.09 -14.13 21.27
CA LEU A 32 0.33 -13.34 22.43
C LEU A 32 -0.81 -12.38 22.84
N LEU A 33 -1.38 -11.65 21.87
CA LEU A 33 -2.44 -10.69 22.13
C LEU A 33 -3.72 -11.40 22.62
N LYS A 34 -4.13 -12.52 22.01
CA LYS A 34 -5.30 -13.32 22.44
C LYS A 34 -5.15 -13.89 23.86
N LYS A 35 -3.97 -14.39 24.26
CA LYS A 35 -3.74 -14.94 25.62
C LYS A 35 -3.98 -13.91 26.72
N HIS A 36 -3.82 -12.62 26.42
CA HIS A 36 -3.95 -11.54 27.40
C HIS A 36 -5.33 -10.84 27.36
N HIS A 37 -6.04 -10.88 26.24
CA HIS A 37 -7.41 -10.39 26.12
C HIS A 37 -8.44 -11.48 26.49
N LYS A 38 -8.59 -11.80 27.78
CA LYS A 38 -9.79 -12.54 28.25
C LYS A 38 -11.07 -11.69 28.30
N GLN A 39 -11.04 -10.41 27.87
CA GLN A 39 -12.16 -9.49 28.10
C GLN A 39 -12.62 -8.63 26.92
N VAL A 40 -12.06 -8.75 25.71
CA VAL A 40 -12.61 -8.04 24.54
C VAL A 40 -12.42 -8.90 23.28
N ASP A 41 -13.52 -9.34 22.67
CA ASP A 41 -13.59 -10.07 21.39
C ASP A 41 -13.15 -9.24 20.17
N THR A 42 -12.54 -8.08 20.38
CA THR A 42 -11.88 -7.35 19.30
C THR A 42 -10.62 -8.12 18.95
N GLU A 43 -10.69 -8.98 17.93
CA GLU A 43 -9.51 -9.23 17.13
C GLU A 43 -8.95 -7.85 16.80
N ILE A 44 -7.72 -7.64 17.25
CA ILE A 44 -6.89 -6.59 16.68
C ILE A 44 -7.00 -6.80 15.18
N ASP A 45 -7.65 -5.89 14.45
CA ASP A 45 -7.61 -5.95 13.00
C ASP A 45 -6.20 -5.53 12.57
N VAL A 46 -5.30 -6.50 12.70
CA VAL A 46 -3.86 -6.36 12.52
C VAL A 46 -3.54 -5.88 11.10
N GLN A 47 -4.42 -6.17 10.14
CA GLN A 47 -4.19 -5.98 8.72
C GLN A 47 -4.59 -4.58 8.21
N GLU A 48 -5.57 -3.89 8.82
CA GLU A 48 -5.90 -2.49 8.43
C GLU A 48 -4.71 -1.56 8.60
N ASP A 49 -3.89 -1.89 9.58
CA ASP A 49 -2.80 -1.12 10.09
C ASP A 49 -1.57 -1.17 9.11
N LEU A 50 -1.74 -1.81 7.94
CA LEU A 50 -0.72 -1.95 6.89
C LEU A 50 -0.75 -0.83 5.83
N ILE A 51 -1.86 -0.10 5.64
CA ILE A 51 -2.07 0.71 4.42
C ILE A 51 -2.48 2.14 4.77
N GLU A 52 -1.54 3.10 4.69
CA GLU A 52 -1.81 4.54 4.83
C GLU A 52 -1.99 5.28 3.47
N ASP A 53 -1.85 4.61 2.31
CA ASP A 53 -1.98 5.26 1.00
C ASP A 53 -3.24 4.79 0.23
N PRO A 54 -4.12 5.71 -0.23
CA PRO A 54 -5.40 5.37 -0.87
C PRO A 54 -5.26 4.76 -2.28
N VAL A 55 -4.06 4.77 -2.85
CA VAL A 55 -3.74 4.12 -4.14
C VAL A 55 -2.50 3.26 -3.95
N PHE A 56 -2.64 2.18 -3.19
CA PHE A 56 -1.56 1.23 -2.98
C PHE A 56 -1.44 0.31 -4.20
N GLU A 57 -0.48 0.60 -5.08
CA GLU A 57 -0.08 -0.33 -6.14
C GLU A 57 0.59 -1.56 -5.50
N ILE A 58 -0.18 -2.64 -5.37
CA ILE A 58 0.33 -3.94 -4.94
C ILE A 58 1.24 -4.48 -6.03
N ASP A 59 2.53 -4.58 -5.72
CA ASP A 59 3.46 -5.30 -6.59
C ASP A 59 3.21 -6.79 -6.42
N ILE A 60 2.45 -7.38 -7.34
CA ILE A 60 2.01 -8.76 -7.18
C ILE A 60 3.14 -9.77 -7.22
N LEU A 61 4.25 -9.42 -7.88
CA LEU A 61 5.46 -10.25 -7.91
C LEU A 61 6.18 -10.21 -6.56
N GLU A 62 6.19 -9.05 -5.90
CA GLU A 62 6.70 -8.93 -4.53
C GLU A 62 5.84 -9.75 -3.55
N LEU A 63 4.51 -9.65 -3.64
CA LEU A 63 3.60 -10.41 -2.77
C LEU A 63 3.83 -11.93 -2.88
N LEU A 64 3.94 -12.46 -4.11
CA LEU A 64 4.17 -13.89 -4.34
C LEU A 64 5.58 -14.35 -3.89
N ASN A 65 6.57 -13.47 -3.91
CA ASN A 65 7.88 -13.78 -3.34
C ASN A 65 7.85 -13.85 -1.80
N GLU A 66 6.95 -13.10 -1.15
CA GLU A 66 6.76 -13.11 0.30
C GLU A 66 5.89 -14.28 0.78
N ALA A 67 4.98 -14.77 -0.07
CA ALA A 67 4.06 -15.88 0.19
C ALA A 67 4.12 -16.93 -0.95
N PRO A 68 5.25 -17.64 -1.12
CA PRO A 68 5.45 -18.59 -2.22
C PRO A 68 4.46 -19.76 -2.22
N GLU A 69 3.83 -20.06 -1.08
CA GLU A 69 2.78 -21.06 -0.97
C GLU A 69 1.57 -20.77 -1.86
N LEU A 70 1.32 -19.48 -2.16
CA LEU A 70 0.23 -19.08 -3.06
C LEU A 70 0.45 -19.60 -4.49
N LEU A 71 1.70 -19.82 -4.91
CA LEU A 71 2.04 -20.33 -6.24
C LEU A 71 1.50 -21.75 -6.50
N PHE A 72 1.17 -22.52 -5.44
CA PHE A 72 0.60 -23.85 -5.57
C PHE A 72 -0.91 -23.83 -5.86
N ASP A 73 -1.59 -22.70 -5.62
CA ASP A 73 -2.99 -22.53 -5.96
C ASP A 73 -3.14 -21.87 -7.34
N SER A 74 -3.33 -22.70 -8.37
CA SER A 74 -3.55 -22.24 -9.74
C SER A 74 -4.85 -21.45 -9.94
N LYS A 75 -5.79 -21.52 -8.98
CA LYS A 75 -7.02 -20.73 -8.97
C LYS A 75 -6.85 -19.39 -8.26
N ASN A 76 -5.72 -19.15 -7.61
CA ASN A 76 -5.47 -17.88 -6.95
C ASN A 76 -5.38 -16.74 -8.01
N PRO A 77 -6.18 -15.67 -7.89
CA PRO A 77 -6.17 -14.56 -8.86
C PRO A 77 -4.81 -13.90 -8.99
N ARG A 78 -4.03 -13.84 -7.92
CA ARG A 78 -2.72 -13.17 -7.90
C ARG A 78 -1.68 -13.93 -8.70
N VAL A 79 -1.73 -15.26 -8.65
CA VAL A 79 -0.90 -16.12 -9.51
C VAL A 79 -1.27 -15.90 -10.98
N LYS A 80 -2.56 -15.80 -11.30
CA LYS A 80 -3.03 -15.55 -12.67
C LYS A 80 -2.62 -14.17 -13.18
N GLU A 81 -2.76 -13.15 -12.34
CA GLU A 81 -2.32 -11.77 -12.63
C GLU A 81 -0.80 -11.72 -12.89
N ALA A 82 -0.01 -12.37 -12.04
CA ALA A 82 1.44 -12.44 -12.17
C ALA A 82 1.86 -13.13 -13.49
N GLN A 83 1.19 -14.21 -13.89
CA GLN A 83 1.44 -14.88 -15.18
C GLN A 83 1.23 -13.92 -16.36
N ILE A 84 0.11 -13.19 -16.38
CA ILE A 84 -0.19 -12.21 -17.45
C ILE A 84 0.90 -11.12 -17.49
N ILE A 85 1.29 -10.61 -16.33
CA ILE A 85 2.33 -9.58 -16.17
C ILE A 85 3.68 -10.09 -16.69
N ILE A 86 4.13 -11.26 -16.25
CA ILE A 86 5.42 -11.83 -16.63
C ILE A 86 5.48 -12.07 -18.14
N GLU A 87 4.45 -12.71 -18.71
CA GLU A 87 4.42 -13.02 -20.14
C GLU A 87 4.45 -11.77 -21.00
N LYS A 88 3.72 -10.72 -20.60
CA LYS A 88 3.73 -9.45 -21.33
C LYS A 88 5.05 -8.70 -21.13
N ALA A 89 5.60 -8.68 -19.92
CA ALA A 89 6.88 -8.04 -19.64
C ALA A 89 8.03 -8.70 -20.43
N LYS A 90 8.09 -10.04 -20.52
CA LYS A 90 9.09 -10.76 -21.34
C LYS A 90 9.06 -10.31 -22.79
N LYS A 91 7.86 -10.18 -23.39
CA LYS A 91 7.68 -9.69 -24.77
C LYS A 91 8.16 -8.25 -24.94
N ASP A 92 7.84 -7.37 -24.00
CA ASP A 92 8.23 -5.95 -24.08
C ASP A 92 9.76 -5.79 -23.87
N ILE A 93 10.38 -6.60 -23.01
CA ILE A 93 11.84 -6.67 -22.84
C ILE A 93 12.52 -7.09 -24.14
N ALA A 94 12.07 -8.19 -24.75
CA ALA A 94 12.62 -8.68 -26.01
C ALA A 94 12.53 -7.64 -27.13
N SER A 95 11.38 -6.95 -27.21
CA SER A 95 11.15 -5.85 -28.16
C SER A 95 12.11 -4.68 -27.93
N TYR A 96 12.32 -4.26 -26.68
CA TYR A 96 13.21 -3.14 -26.33
C TYR A 96 14.66 -3.38 -26.78
N PHE A 97 15.19 -4.58 -26.56
CA PHE A 97 16.58 -4.89 -26.92
C PHE A 97 16.76 -5.28 -28.41
N HIS A 98 15.66 -5.46 -29.15
CA HIS A 98 15.68 -5.92 -30.54
C HIS A 98 16.48 -7.22 -30.74
N LEU A 99 16.31 -8.17 -29.82
CA LEU A 99 17.02 -9.46 -29.84
C LEU A 99 16.06 -10.62 -30.05
N ASP A 100 16.36 -11.46 -31.05
CA ASP A 100 15.60 -12.68 -31.34
C ASP A 100 16.14 -13.93 -30.63
N ASN A 101 17.39 -13.87 -30.14
CA ASN A 101 18.00 -14.98 -29.40
C ASN A 101 17.53 -14.96 -27.95
N ILE A 102 16.35 -15.53 -27.73
CA ILE A 102 15.66 -15.53 -26.44
C ILE A 102 15.69 -16.95 -25.86
N LEU A 103 16.19 -17.05 -24.64
CA LEU A 103 16.33 -18.29 -23.88
C LEU A 103 15.64 -18.10 -22.53
N ASP A 104 15.17 -19.19 -21.93
CA ASP A 104 14.50 -19.16 -20.63
C ASP A 104 14.90 -20.40 -19.83
N THR A 105 15.43 -20.22 -18.62
CA THR A 105 15.85 -21.34 -17.77
C THR A 105 14.66 -22.14 -17.24
N ASP A 106 13.46 -21.56 -17.19
CA ASP A 106 12.26 -22.26 -16.75
C ASP A 106 11.80 -23.32 -17.77
N ASN A 107 12.27 -23.24 -19.03
CA ASN A 107 12.04 -24.28 -20.05
C ASN A 107 12.76 -25.60 -19.75
N LEU A 108 13.70 -25.63 -18.79
CA LEU A 108 14.28 -26.89 -18.28
C LEU A 108 13.27 -27.74 -17.49
N GLY A 109 12.10 -27.17 -17.17
CA GLY A 109 11.04 -27.81 -16.42
C GLY A 109 11.17 -27.65 -14.91
N LEU A 110 10.06 -27.88 -14.20
CA LEU A 110 9.94 -27.66 -12.74
C LEU A 110 10.86 -28.55 -11.90
N LYS A 111 11.36 -29.66 -12.45
CA LYS A 111 12.26 -30.60 -11.77
C LYS A 111 13.74 -30.25 -11.87
N ALA A 112 14.09 -29.25 -12.71
CA ALA A 112 15.47 -28.84 -12.87
C ALA A 112 16.01 -28.28 -11.53
N THR A 113 17.11 -28.87 -11.08
CA THR A 113 17.85 -28.45 -9.89
C THR A 113 18.45 -27.06 -10.10
N VAL A 114 18.73 -26.36 -9.01
CA VAL A 114 19.40 -25.05 -9.07
C VAL A 114 20.76 -25.16 -9.79
N THR A 115 21.49 -26.26 -9.58
CA THR A 115 22.76 -26.54 -10.25
C THR A 115 22.60 -26.67 -11.77
N GLU A 116 21.58 -27.38 -12.24
CA GLU A 116 21.29 -27.50 -13.68
C GLU A 116 20.92 -26.14 -14.29
N LYS A 117 20.13 -25.31 -13.59
CA LYS A 117 19.81 -23.95 -14.04
C LYS A 117 21.04 -23.05 -14.13
N ILE A 118 21.99 -23.19 -13.19
CA ILE A 118 23.27 -22.46 -13.21
C ILE A 118 24.12 -22.90 -14.41
N GLN A 119 24.33 -24.20 -14.58
CA GLN A 119 25.11 -24.74 -15.69
C GLN A 119 24.52 -24.36 -17.05
N PHE A 120 23.19 -24.40 -17.17
CA PHE A 120 22.51 -23.93 -18.36
C PHE A 120 22.76 -22.44 -18.58
N THR A 121 22.58 -21.60 -17.57
CA THR A 121 22.84 -20.16 -17.65
C THR A 121 24.26 -19.89 -18.14
N GLU A 122 25.28 -20.45 -17.48
CA GLU A 122 26.69 -20.26 -17.86
C GLU A 122 26.96 -20.70 -19.31
N LYS A 123 26.47 -21.88 -19.70
CA LYS A 123 26.64 -22.39 -21.07
C LYS A 123 26.01 -21.46 -22.12
N GLN A 124 24.84 -20.88 -21.85
CA GLN A 124 24.18 -19.98 -22.78
C GLN A 124 24.92 -18.64 -22.91
N ILE A 125 25.48 -18.13 -21.82
CA ILE A 125 26.32 -16.92 -21.84
C ILE A 125 27.59 -17.18 -22.64
N GLU A 126 28.29 -18.29 -22.37
CA GLU A 126 29.48 -18.68 -23.12
C GLU A 126 29.20 -18.84 -24.61
N ALA A 127 28.08 -19.49 -24.97
CA ALA A 127 27.66 -19.64 -26.35
C ALA A 127 27.35 -18.29 -27.01
N ALA A 128 26.70 -17.35 -26.33
CA ALA A 128 26.42 -16.01 -26.84
C ALA A 128 27.73 -15.25 -27.17
N VAL A 129 28.71 -15.32 -26.27
CA VAL A 129 30.03 -14.68 -26.44
C VAL A 129 30.85 -15.35 -27.53
N GLN A 130 30.95 -16.69 -27.53
CA GLN A 130 31.70 -17.45 -28.54
C GLN A 130 31.13 -17.24 -29.95
N ASN A 131 29.81 -17.24 -30.08
CA ASN A 131 29.13 -17.01 -31.36
C ASN A 131 29.02 -15.52 -31.73
N LYS A 132 29.53 -14.61 -30.88
CA LYS A 132 29.44 -13.16 -31.04
C LYS A 132 28.01 -12.68 -31.34
N LYS A 133 27.03 -13.32 -30.69
CA LYS A 133 25.60 -13.06 -30.90
C LYS A 133 24.96 -12.76 -29.56
N ALA A 134 24.47 -11.53 -29.42
CA ALA A 134 23.78 -11.12 -28.21
C ALA A 134 22.55 -12.00 -27.92
N ALA A 135 22.23 -12.18 -26.65
CA ALA A 135 21.15 -13.05 -26.19
C ALA A 135 20.43 -12.45 -24.99
N ILE A 136 19.15 -12.79 -24.85
CA ILE A 136 18.39 -12.57 -23.62
C ILE A 136 18.17 -13.94 -22.98
N ILE A 137 18.58 -14.08 -21.73
CA ILE A 137 18.31 -15.27 -20.93
C ILE A 137 17.36 -14.84 -19.82
N PHE A 138 16.12 -15.34 -19.85
CA PHE A 138 15.13 -15.14 -18.79
C PHE A 138 15.39 -16.10 -17.63
N LYS A 139 15.13 -15.60 -16.41
CA LYS A 139 15.37 -16.29 -15.14
C LYS A 139 16.77 -16.89 -15.02
N PRO A 140 17.85 -16.17 -15.40
CA PRO A 140 19.20 -16.69 -15.28
C PRO A 140 19.53 -16.95 -13.81
N VAL A 141 20.34 -17.97 -13.55
CA VAL A 141 20.73 -18.32 -12.19
C VAL A 141 22.24 -18.32 -12.06
N PHE A 142 22.75 -17.55 -11.10
CA PHE A 142 24.15 -17.56 -10.70
C PHE A 142 24.27 -17.84 -9.20
N THR A 143 25.42 -18.35 -8.79
CA THR A 143 25.72 -18.58 -7.37
C THR A 143 27.12 -18.09 -7.03
N VAL A 144 27.27 -17.47 -5.87
CA VAL A 144 28.55 -17.07 -5.30
C VAL A 144 28.44 -17.08 -3.78
N ASN A 145 29.40 -17.69 -3.08
CA ASN A 145 29.44 -17.75 -1.62
C ASN A 145 28.09 -18.17 -0.99
N GLN A 146 27.43 -19.21 -1.51
CA GLN A 146 26.10 -19.68 -1.06
C GLN A 146 24.97 -18.64 -1.19
N CYS A 147 25.18 -17.56 -1.96
CA CYS A 147 24.16 -16.60 -2.35
C CYS A 147 23.70 -16.88 -3.77
N LEU A 148 22.40 -16.78 -4.00
CA LEU A 148 21.77 -16.93 -5.31
C LEU A 148 21.51 -15.55 -5.92
N ILE A 149 21.93 -15.36 -7.17
CA ILE A 149 21.63 -14.19 -7.99
C ILE A 149 20.66 -14.65 -9.08
N GLN A 150 19.48 -14.04 -9.13
CA GLN A 150 18.42 -14.42 -10.06
C GLN A 150 17.61 -13.17 -10.46
N PRO A 151 18.15 -12.30 -11.36
CA PRO A 151 17.33 -11.27 -11.99
C PRO A 151 16.26 -11.92 -12.88
N ASP A 152 15.30 -11.14 -13.38
CA ASP A 152 14.27 -11.68 -14.27
C ASP A 152 14.81 -11.94 -15.68
N ALA A 153 15.78 -11.15 -16.12
CA ALA A 153 16.56 -11.42 -17.32
C ALA A 153 18.00 -10.93 -17.19
N VAL A 154 18.91 -11.58 -17.92
CA VAL A 154 20.21 -11.04 -18.28
C VAL A 154 20.28 -10.88 -19.80
N VAL A 155 20.66 -9.70 -20.25
CA VAL A 155 21.02 -9.43 -21.63
C VAL A 155 22.54 -9.53 -21.73
N VAL A 156 23.01 -10.46 -22.55
CA VAL A 156 24.44 -10.67 -22.79
C VAL A 156 24.77 -10.15 -24.17
N HIS A 157 25.70 -9.20 -24.23
CA HIS A 157 26.21 -8.65 -25.47
C HIS A 157 27.29 -9.55 -26.08
N ALA A 158 27.53 -9.41 -27.38
CA ALA A 158 28.52 -10.20 -28.12
C ALA A 158 29.96 -10.12 -27.55
N ASN A 159 30.26 -9.08 -26.78
CA ASN A 159 31.55 -8.86 -26.11
C ASN A 159 31.59 -9.34 -24.65
N GLY A 160 30.54 -10.00 -24.15
CA GLY A 160 30.46 -10.53 -22.78
C GLY A 160 30.05 -9.50 -21.72
N LEU A 161 29.68 -8.28 -22.11
CA LEU A 161 29.06 -7.33 -21.19
C LEU A 161 27.61 -7.76 -20.90
N CYS A 162 27.19 -7.61 -19.64
CA CYS A 162 25.87 -8.01 -19.19
C CYS A 162 25.03 -6.79 -18.76
N GLU A 163 23.73 -6.82 -19.04
CA GLU A 163 22.74 -5.93 -18.45
C GLU A 163 21.66 -6.75 -17.74
N PHE A 164 21.28 -6.36 -16.54
CA PHE A 164 20.22 -7.03 -15.78
C PHE A 164 18.89 -6.33 -15.96
N VAL A 165 17.81 -7.11 -15.97
CA VAL A 165 16.43 -6.60 -15.96
C VAL A 165 15.65 -7.28 -14.83
N VAL A 166 14.94 -6.48 -14.04
CA VAL A 166 14.00 -6.96 -13.01
C VAL A 166 12.61 -6.41 -13.29
N ILE A 167 11.61 -7.28 -13.30
CA ILE A 167 10.21 -6.93 -13.56
C ILE A 167 9.58 -6.47 -12.25
N LYS A 168 8.85 -5.35 -12.29
CA LYS A 168 8.07 -4.81 -11.19
C LYS A 168 6.63 -4.63 -11.61
N ALA A 169 5.69 -5.22 -10.86
CA ALA A 169 4.26 -5.07 -11.13
C ALA A 169 3.73 -3.76 -10.51
N THR A 170 4.40 -2.65 -10.79
CA THR A 170 4.02 -1.31 -10.35
C THR A 170 4.30 -0.33 -11.47
N THR A 171 3.72 0.87 -11.39
CA THR A 171 4.00 1.99 -12.30
C THR A 171 5.07 2.93 -11.75
N ASN A 172 5.41 2.79 -10.47
CA ASN A 172 6.31 3.67 -9.75
C ASN A 172 7.63 2.98 -9.45
N THR A 173 8.73 3.68 -9.69
CA THR A 173 10.00 3.26 -9.09
C THR A 173 9.96 3.54 -7.59
N LYS A 174 10.56 2.67 -6.78
CA LYS A 174 10.64 2.82 -5.32
C LYS A 174 12.10 2.94 -4.91
N ARG A 175 12.42 3.78 -3.93
CA ARG A 175 13.79 3.94 -3.43
C ARG A 175 14.41 2.60 -2.98
N LYS A 176 13.60 1.71 -2.38
CA LYS A 176 14.04 0.40 -1.89
C LYS A 176 14.56 -0.51 -3.00
N PHE A 177 14.20 -0.27 -4.25
CA PHE A 177 14.69 -1.07 -5.39
C PHE A 177 16.22 -0.99 -5.54
N ILE A 178 16.88 0.05 -5.02
CA ILE A 178 18.35 0.10 -5.04
C ILE A 178 19.01 -1.04 -4.25
N LEU A 179 18.34 -1.58 -3.23
CA LEU A 179 18.86 -2.70 -2.45
C LEU A 179 19.02 -3.96 -3.31
N GLU A 180 18.17 -4.12 -4.33
CA GLU A 180 18.27 -5.20 -5.31
C GLU A 180 19.50 -5.02 -6.20
N ILE A 181 19.75 -3.79 -6.63
CA ILE A 181 20.93 -3.44 -7.40
C ILE A 181 22.17 -3.73 -6.57
N ILE A 182 22.23 -3.31 -5.31
CA ILE A 182 23.37 -3.56 -4.41
C ILE A 182 23.63 -5.06 -4.29
N TYR A 183 22.59 -5.84 -3.98
CA TYR A 183 22.71 -7.29 -3.82
C TYR A 183 23.22 -7.96 -5.10
N ASP A 184 22.56 -7.71 -6.24
CA ASP A 184 22.93 -8.35 -7.50
C ASP A 184 24.30 -7.87 -8.01
N PHE A 185 24.57 -6.57 -7.97
CA PHE A 185 25.84 -6.00 -8.46
C PHE A 185 27.05 -6.49 -7.65
N LEU A 186 27.02 -6.39 -6.31
CA LEU A 186 28.18 -6.75 -5.50
C LEU A 186 28.48 -8.25 -5.55
N LEU A 187 27.45 -9.10 -5.59
CA LEU A 187 27.63 -10.54 -5.75
C LEU A 187 28.08 -10.89 -7.18
N PHE A 188 27.52 -10.25 -8.21
CA PHE A 188 27.88 -10.54 -9.60
C PHE A 188 29.32 -10.12 -9.93
N GLU A 189 29.75 -8.94 -9.45
CA GLU A 189 31.15 -8.50 -9.57
C GLU A 189 32.12 -9.48 -8.88
N LYS A 190 31.71 -10.11 -7.79
CA LYS A 190 32.52 -11.12 -7.09
C LYS A 190 32.73 -12.40 -7.91
N LEU A 191 31.86 -12.71 -8.88
CA LEU A 191 32.07 -13.84 -9.80
C LEU A 191 33.32 -13.63 -10.67
N GLY A 192 33.63 -12.37 -11.04
CA GLY A 192 34.80 -12.00 -11.83
C GLY A 192 34.83 -12.48 -13.30
N LYS A 193 33.87 -13.32 -13.72
CA LYS A 193 33.79 -13.86 -15.10
C LYS A 193 33.15 -12.88 -16.10
N TYR A 194 32.20 -12.08 -15.63
CA TYR A 194 31.37 -11.20 -16.45
C TYR A 194 31.27 -9.82 -15.82
N LYS A 195 30.96 -8.82 -16.63
CA LYS A 195 30.85 -7.43 -16.17
C LYS A 195 29.42 -6.92 -16.34
N LEU A 196 28.80 -6.51 -15.24
CA LEU A 196 27.50 -5.84 -15.28
C LEU A 196 27.70 -4.38 -15.67
N VAL A 197 27.08 -3.95 -16.77
CA VAL A 197 27.22 -2.57 -17.28
C VAL A 197 25.97 -1.73 -17.13
N ASN A 198 24.81 -2.36 -16.89
CA ASN A 198 23.58 -1.65 -16.61
C ASN A 198 22.57 -2.51 -15.83
N TYR A 199 21.57 -1.85 -15.24
CA TYR A 199 20.48 -2.50 -14.51
C TYR A 199 19.17 -1.76 -14.78
N TYR A 200 18.17 -2.48 -15.29
CA TYR A 200 16.84 -1.94 -15.57
C TYR A 200 15.79 -2.54 -14.65
N PHE A 201 14.83 -1.72 -14.28
CA PHE A 201 13.53 -2.16 -13.84
C PHE A 201 12.56 -2.11 -15.03
N CYS A 202 11.91 -3.24 -15.34
CA CYS A 202 10.82 -3.34 -16.29
C CYS A 202 9.51 -3.06 -15.55
N ILE A 203 8.94 -1.87 -15.76
CA ILE A 203 7.88 -1.27 -14.94
C ILE A 203 6.64 -1.08 -15.79
N VAL A 204 5.45 -1.18 -15.20
CA VAL A 204 4.16 -0.98 -15.88
C VAL A 204 4.06 0.46 -16.40
N ASN A 205 3.75 0.64 -17.68
CA ASN A 205 3.49 1.95 -18.26
C ASN A 205 2.23 2.58 -17.67
N TYR A 206 2.36 3.82 -17.17
CA TYR A 206 1.24 4.65 -16.75
C TYR A 206 0.56 5.32 -17.95
N GLU A 207 -0.19 4.53 -18.72
CA GLU A 207 -0.85 4.95 -19.95
C GLU A 207 -2.25 4.34 -20.09
N LEU A 208 -3.09 4.96 -20.94
CA LEU A 208 -4.42 4.45 -21.25
C LEU A 208 -4.31 3.21 -22.14
N LYS A 209 -4.95 2.12 -21.73
CA LYS A 209 -5.06 0.89 -22.51
C LYS A 209 -6.49 0.38 -22.54
N ASN A 210 -6.74 -0.51 -23.48
CA ASN A 210 -8.01 -1.24 -23.57
C ASN A 210 -8.04 -2.39 -22.54
N LYS A 211 -9.22 -2.92 -22.25
CA LYS A 211 -9.47 -4.03 -21.33
C LYS A 211 -8.53 -5.21 -21.62
N HIS A 212 -8.12 -5.92 -20.57
CA HIS A 212 -7.17 -7.05 -20.58
C HIS A 212 -5.75 -6.74 -21.06
N ASN A 213 -5.41 -5.47 -21.33
CA ASN A 213 -4.06 -5.09 -21.73
C ASN A 213 -3.23 -4.55 -20.56
N VAL A 214 -1.93 -4.76 -20.66
CA VAL A 214 -0.87 -4.16 -19.84
C VAL A 214 0.36 -3.97 -20.76
N SER A 215 1.24 -3.04 -20.41
CA SER A 215 2.46 -2.74 -21.17
C SER A 215 3.55 -2.28 -20.22
N PHE A 216 4.79 -2.47 -20.62
CA PHE A 216 5.96 -2.18 -19.79
C PHE A 216 6.98 -1.32 -20.53
N PHE A 217 7.84 -0.65 -19.76
CA PHE A 217 9.01 0.05 -20.24
C PHE A 217 10.20 -0.22 -19.33
N LEU A 218 11.41 -0.08 -19.87
CA LEU A 218 12.63 -0.21 -19.09
C LEU A 218 13.03 1.13 -18.49
N ASN A 219 13.33 1.12 -17.20
CA ASN A 219 13.75 2.30 -16.45
C ASN A 219 15.00 2.00 -15.64
N THR A 220 15.96 2.94 -15.62
CA THR A 220 17.16 2.87 -14.78
C THR A 220 17.04 3.75 -13.53
N GLU A 221 16.05 4.64 -13.50
CA GLU A 221 15.90 5.61 -12.44
C GLU A 221 15.15 5.04 -11.23
N ILE A 222 15.52 5.52 -10.05
CA ILE A 222 14.88 5.21 -8.77
C ILE A 222 14.51 6.49 -8.03
N LYS A 223 13.42 6.44 -7.25
CA LYS A 223 13.05 7.55 -6.38
C LYS A 223 14.05 7.77 -5.28
N THR A 224 14.28 9.03 -4.93
CA THR A 224 15.10 9.43 -3.77
C THR A 224 14.27 9.60 -2.49
N ALA A 225 12.96 9.85 -2.61
CA ALA A 225 12.03 9.96 -1.50
C ALA A 225 11.21 8.67 -1.30
N LYS A 226 10.63 8.48 -0.10
CA LYS A 226 9.76 7.32 0.21
C LYS A 226 8.47 7.34 -0.62
N ASN A 227 7.90 8.53 -0.81
CA ASN A 227 6.61 8.71 -1.45
C ASN A 227 6.79 9.29 -2.86
N SER A 228 6.06 8.75 -3.84
CA SER A 228 6.06 9.22 -5.23
C SER A 228 5.37 10.58 -5.37
N SER A 229 4.43 10.90 -4.48
CA SER A 229 3.78 12.20 -4.37
C SER A 229 4.68 13.19 -3.62
N THR A 230 5.73 13.69 -4.28
CA THR A 230 6.18 15.04 -3.91
C THR A 230 4.93 15.92 -3.94
N SER A 231 4.65 16.61 -2.83
CA SER A 231 3.53 17.54 -2.74
C SER A 231 3.52 18.38 -4.00
N LYS A 232 2.45 18.24 -4.81
CA LYS A 232 2.26 19.06 -6.00
C LYS A 232 2.52 20.50 -5.56
N THR A 233 3.46 21.17 -6.21
CA THR A 233 3.61 22.62 -6.02
C THR A 233 2.25 23.27 -6.24
N LYS A 234 1.99 24.42 -5.61
CA LYS A 234 0.71 25.12 -5.80
C LYS A 234 0.43 25.34 -7.30
N GLU A 235 1.47 25.61 -8.08
CA GLU A 235 1.42 25.72 -9.54
C GLU A 235 0.98 24.42 -10.22
N GLU A 236 1.60 23.27 -9.89
CA GLU A 236 1.19 21.96 -10.43
C GLU A 236 -0.25 21.58 -10.05
N GLN A 237 -0.71 21.95 -8.84
CA GLN A 237 -2.10 21.74 -8.44
C GLN A 237 -3.06 22.56 -9.29
N VAL A 238 -2.74 23.83 -9.55
CA VAL A 238 -3.54 24.70 -10.40
C VAL A 238 -3.55 24.17 -11.84
N LEU A 239 -2.40 23.76 -12.36
CA LEU A 239 -2.22 23.35 -13.76
C LEU A 239 -2.89 22.01 -14.09
N TYR A 240 -2.79 21.00 -13.21
CA TYR A 240 -3.26 19.64 -13.50
C TYR A 240 -4.38 19.15 -12.58
N GLY A 241 -4.69 19.87 -11.50
CA GLY A 241 -5.65 19.43 -10.50
C GLY A 241 -7.08 19.31 -11.04
N HIS A 242 -7.49 20.25 -11.89
CA HIS A 242 -8.83 20.34 -12.47
C HIS A 242 -9.04 19.43 -13.68
N LEU A 243 -7.97 18.92 -14.31
CA LEU A 243 -8.06 18.06 -15.49
C LEU A 243 -8.58 16.65 -15.10
N PRO A 244 -9.40 16.00 -15.95
CA PRO A 244 -9.85 14.63 -15.70
C PRO A 244 -8.67 13.66 -15.71
N PHE A 245 -8.82 12.49 -15.07
CA PHE A 245 -7.70 11.56 -14.89
C PHE A 245 -7.13 11.04 -16.23
N ASN A 246 -7.96 10.98 -17.28
CA ASN A 246 -7.61 10.52 -18.62
C ASN A 246 -7.04 11.62 -19.52
N ASP A 247 -6.85 12.85 -19.01
CA ASP A 247 -6.24 13.94 -19.77
C ASP A 247 -4.76 13.62 -20.10
N PRO A 248 -4.33 13.70 -21.38
CA PRO A 248 -2.96 13.36 -21.77
C PRO A 248 -1.88 14.17 -21.06
N LYS A 249 -2.10 15.46 -20.77
CA LYS A 249 -1.13 16.31 -20.06
C LYS A 249 -1.00 15.86 -18.60
N LYS A 250 -2.13 15.54 -17.97
CA LYS A 250 -2.14 15.02 -16.59
C LYS A 250 -1.48 13.65 -16.51
N ILE A 251 -1.74 12.76 -17.47
CA ILE A 251 -1.10 11.44 -17.55
C ILE A 251 0.41 11.59 -17.72
N ALA A 252 0.87 12.38 -18.69
CA ALA A 252 2.30 12.59 -18.94
C ALA A 252 3.01 13.16 -17.70
N TYR A 253 2.39 14.15 -17.04
CA TYR A 253 2.88 14.69 -15.78
C TYR A 253 2.99 13.61 -14.70
N ILE A 254 1.93 12.86 -14.45
CA ILE A 254 1.94 11.80 -13.43
C ILE A 254 2.99 10.75 -13.80
N HIS A 255 3.03 10.26 -15.03
CA HIS A 255 4.03 9.32 -15.51
C HIS A 255 5.45 9.79 -15.19
N SER A 256 5.80 11.04 -15.51
CA SER A 256 7.12 11.60 -15.19
C SER A 256 7.42 11.60 -13.69
N LYS A 257 6.40 11.89 -12.85
CA LYS A 257 6.51 11.84 -11.39
C LYS A 257 6.51 10.41 -10.85
N LYS A 258 6.09 9.41 -11.60
CA LYS A 258 6.14 8.00 -11.19
C LYS A 258 7.46 7.32 -11.56
N SER A 259 8.00 7.63 -12.74
CA SER A 259 9.20 7.02 -13.28
C SER A 259 10.50 7.77 -12.99
N GLY A 260 10.45 9.10 -12.83
CA GLY A 260 11.66 9.93 -12.70
C GLY A 260 12.45 9.73 -11.40
N GLY A 261 13.74 10.06 -11.38
CA GLY A 261 14.58 9.82 -10.22
C GLY A 261 16.07 10.01 -10.50
N VAL A 262 16.90 9.18 -9.87
CA VAL A 262 18.34 9.09 -10.15
C VAL A 262 18.66 7.71 -10.69
N ASN A 263 19.63 7.60 -11.61
CA ASN A 263 20.05 6.30 -12.12
C ASN A 263 20.61 5.45 -10.95
N GLY A 264 19.87 4.40 -10.58
CA GLY A 264 20.18 3.59 -9.40
C GLY A 264 21.47 2.79 -9.56
N PHE A 265 21.70 2.24 -10.75
CA PHE A 265 22.91 1.46 -11.06
C PHE A 265 24.16 2.32 -11.01
N LEU A 266 24.12 3.50 -11.64
CA LEU A 266 25.21 4.45 -11.61
C LEU A 266 25.53 4.88 -10.18
N LEU A 267 24.51 5.13 -9.36
CA LEU A 267 24.70 5.51 -7.96
C LEU A 267 25.43 4.41 -7.17
N VAL A 268 24.97 3.15 -7.25
CA VAL A 268 25.63 2.01 -6.59
C VAL A 268 27.07 1.83 -7.05
N LYS A 269 27.31 1.96 -8.36
CA LYS A 269 28.65 1.84 -8.95
C LYS A 269 29.59 2.96 -8.50
N LEU A 270 29.11 4.20 -8.43
CA LEU A 270 29.91 5.33 -7.96
C LEU A 270 30.29 5.15 -6.48
N VAL A 271 29.35 4.73 -5.64
CA VAL A 271 29.60 4.42 -4.23
C VAL A 271 30.61 3.27 -4.09
N ASP A 272 30.45 2.19 -4.87
CA ASP A 272 31.39 1.06 -4.85
C ASP A 272 32.81 1.48 -5.26
N ASN A 273 32.93 2.27 -6.34
CA ASN A 273 34.23 2.75 -6.83
C ASN A 273 35.00 3.53 -5.76
N ILE A 274 34.34 4.44 -5.04
CA ILE A 274 35.01 5.22 -3.99
C ILE A 274 35.33 4.36 -2.76
N ILE A 275 34.46 3.42 -2.37
CA ILE A 275 34.74 2.49 -1.27
C ILE A 275 35.96 1.62 -1.59
N ARG A 276 36.06 1.10 -2.82
CA ARG A 276 37.23 0.30 -3.27
C ARG A 276 38.53 1.11 -3.33
N SER A 277 38.45 2.44 -3.42
CA SER A 277 39.62 3.32 -3.29
C SER A 277 40.08 3.53 -1.84
N GLY A 278 39.42 2.90 -0.86
CA GLY A 278 39.76 2.95 0.56
C GLY A 278 39.00 4.01 1.36
N VAL A 279 38.04 4.71 0.75
CA VAL A 279 37.27 5.77 1.41
C VAL A 279 36.04 5.19 2.10
N THR A 280 35.97 5.32 3.42
CA THR A 280 34.83 4.86 4.24
C THR A 280 34.06 6.00 4.89
N ASN A 281 34.57 7.23 4.83
CA ASN A 281 33.90 8.41 5.40
C ASN A 281 32.68 8.80 4.55
N LEU A 282 31.50 8.83 5.17
CA LEU A 282 30.23 9.11 4.49
C LEU A 282 30.19 10.51 3.83
N GLU A 283 30.78 11.54 4.42
CA GLU A 283 30.76 12.89 3.85
C GLU A 283 31.62 12.97 2.59
N GLN A 284 32.76 12.29 2.57
CA GLN A 284 33.63 12.17 1.38
C GLN A 284 32.92 11.39 0.27
N ILE A 285 32.28 10.26 0.61
CA ILE A 285 31.48 9.46 -0.34
C ILE A 285 30.37 10.31 -0.95
N ILE A 286 29.59 11.00 -0.12
CA ILE A 286 28.51 11.89 -0.56
C ILE A 286 29.04 12.96 -1.52
N SER A 287 30.13 13.63 -1.15
CA SER A 287 30.71 14.72 -1.95
C SER A 287 31.21 14.25 -3.30
N PHE A 288 31.87 13.08 -3.35
CA PHE A 288 32.29 12.44 -4.59
C PHE A 288 31.09 12.09 -5.48
N VAL A 289 30.11 11.36 -4.94
CA VAL A 289 28.97 10.89 -5.73
C VAL A 289 28.16 12.06 -6.28
N PHE A 290 27.96 13.14 -5.51
CA PHE A 290 27.29 14.34 -6.01
C PHE A 290 28.01 14.98 -7.19
N ARG A 291 29.34 15.08 -7.11
CA ARG A 291 30.16 15.63 -8.18
C ARG A 291 30.06 14.78 -9.44
N GLU A 292 30.20 13.46 -9.31
CA GLU A 292 30.18 12.54 -10.46
C GLU A 292 28.78 12.37 -11.08
N LEU A 293 27.71 12.43 -10.28
CA LEU A 293 26.34 12.44 -10.80
C LEU A 293 25.97 13.75 -11.51
N ASN A 294 26.75 14.83 -11.32
CA ASN A 294 26.42 16.18 -11.77
C ASN A 294 24.98 16.60 -11.39
N ALA A 295 24.54 16.21 -10.18
CA ALA A 295 23.18 16.40 -9.70
C ALA A 295 23.12 17.52 -8.65
N PRO A 296 22.04 18.31 -8.59
CA PRO A 296 21.89 19.33 -7.56
C PRO A 296 21.87 18.71 -6.16
N SER A 297 22.51 19.38 -5.21
CA SER A 297 22.54 18.95 -3.80
C SER A 297 21.16 19.10 -3.16
N ILE A 298 20.34 18.05 -3.28
CA ILE A 298 19.01 17.95 -2.67
C ILE A 298 19.09 17.03 -1.46
N ARG A 299 18.41 17.39 -0.37
CA ARG A 299 18.41 16.64 0.91
C ARG A 299 18.09 15.15 0.74
N SER A 300 17.08 14.82 -0.07
CA SER A 300 16.69 13.41 -0.32
C SER A 300 17.78 12.62 -1.03
N LEU A 301 18.48 13.25 -1.98
CA LEU A 301 19.61 12.63 -2.68
C LEU A 301 20.81 12.43 -1.73
N LYS A 302 21.09 13.40 -0.86
CA LYS A 302 22.14 13.25 0.17
C LYS A 302 21.84 12.08 1.11
N GLN A 303 20.58 11.94 1.53
CA GLN A 303 20.15 10.84 2.39
C GLN A 303 20.27 9.50 1.70
N ILE A 304 19.77 9.35 0.46
CA ILE A 304 19.88 8.05 -0.24
C ILE A 304 21.34 7.66 -0.49
N ILE A 305 22.23 8.58 -0.86
CA ILE A 305 23.67 8.27 -1.04
C ILE A 305 24.27 7.78 0.28
N SER A 306 23.97 8.47 1.39
CA SER A 306 24.44 8.06 2.71
C SER A 306 23.98 6.65 3.08
N GLU A 307 22.71 6.33 2.85
CA GLU A 307 22.15 5.03 3.22
C GLU A 307 22.63 3.91 2.31
N VAL A 308 22.80 4.17 1.00
CA VAL A 308 23.44 3.23 0.06
C VAL A 308 24.88 2.94 0.48
N ALA A 309 25.65 3.97 0.84
CA ALA A 309 27.03 3.82 1.31
C ALA A 309 27.12 2.96 2.58
N LYS A 310 26.22 3.16 3.55
CA LYS A 310 26.14 2.33 4.76
C LYS A 310 25.91 0.86 4.42
N VAL A 311 24.93 0.56 3.56
CA VAL A 311 24.63 -0.83 3.15
C VAL A 311 25.80 -1.45 2.40
N GLN A 312 26.46 -0.71 1.51
CA GLN A 312 27.61 -1.24 0.75
C GLN A 312 28.86 -1.47 1.62
N LEU A 313 29.14 -0.56 2.56
CA LEU A 313 30.26 -0.70 3.50
C LEU A 313 30.11 -1.93 4.39
N ASP A 314 28.88 -2.23 4.81
CA ASP A 314 28.57 -3.34 5.73
C ASP A 314 28.04 -4.59 5.01
N PHE A 315 28.04 -4.60 3.67
CA PHE A 315 27.31 -5.58 2.86
C PHE A 315 27.65 -7.03 3.23
N TRP A 316 28.93 -7.36 3.36
CA TRP A 316 29.36 -8.73 3.65
C TRP A 316 29.02 -9.16 5.08
N ASN A 317 29.11 -8.24 6.05
CA ASN A 317 28.67 -8.52 7.41
C ASN A 317 27.17 -8.78 7.46
N ILE A 318 26.37 -7.99 6.72
CA ILE A 318 24.92 -8.21 6.59
C ILE A 318 24.63 -9.58 5.97
N ILE A 319 25.34 -9.96 4.90
CA ILE A 319 25.19 -11.28 4.28
C ILE A 319 25.48 -12.40 5.27
N ASP A 320 26.55 -12.28 6.04
CA ASP A 320 26.95 -13.29 7.04
C ASP A 320 25.98 -13.35 8.22
N ASP A 321 25.56 -12.19 8.75
CA ASP A 321 24.56 -12.09 9.81
C ASP A 321 23.23 -12.73 9.38
N VAL A 322 22.72 -12.39 8.19
CA VAL A 322 21.47 -12.95 7.68
C VAL A 322 21.58 -14.46 7.51
N LYS A 323 22.72 -14.98 6.99
CA LYS A 323 22.96 -16.42 6.85
C LYS A 323 22.98 -17.14 8.18
N GLN A 324 23.67 -16.60 9.18
CA GLN A 324 23.79 -17.20 10.51
C GLN A 324 22.44 -17.31 11.23
N HIS A 325 21.47 -16.46 10.89
CA HIS A 325 20.14 -16.41 11.50
C HIS A 325 19.02 -16.92 10.55
N GLN A 326 19.37 -17.67 9.49
CA GLN A 326 18.36 -18.25 8.58
C GLN A 326 17.52 -19.33 9.25
N GLU A 327 18.09 -20.05 10.21
CA GLU A 327 17.46 -21.19 10.86
C GLU A 327 16.88 -20.80 12.22
N LEU A 328 15.73 -21.38 12.56
CA LEU A 328 15.09 -21.19 13.86
C LEU A 328 15.96 -21.84 14.94
N GLN A 329 16.42 -21.03 15.89
CA GLN A 329 16.87 -21.54 17.19
C GLN A 329 15.64 -21.80 18.08
N ASP A 330 15.73 -22.80 18.95
CA ASP A 330 14.63 -23.42 19.72
C ASP A 330 13.40 -22.53 20.09
N ASN A 331 12.24 -23.20 20.03
CA ASN A 331 10.81 -22.88 20.19
C ASN A 331 10.27 -21.64 20.97
N GLN A 332 10.94 -20.49 21.05
CA GLN A 332 10.27 -19.27 21.56
C GLN A 332 10.45 -18.05 20.65
N ILE A 333 9.39 -17.73 19.91
CA ILE A 333 9.26 -16.45 19.21
C ILE A 333 9.15 -15.34 20.27
N THR A 334 10.20 -14.54 20.41
CA THR A 334 10.23 -13.40 21.33
C THR A 334 10.13 -12.09 20.55
N PHE A 335 9.22 -11.22 20.97
CA PHE A 335 9.10 -9.87 20.43
C PHE A 335 9.86 -8.89 21.31
N ASN A 336 11.16 -8.77 21.06
CA ASN A 336 12.01 -7.81 21.77
C ASN A 336 11.87 -6.43 21.15
N TYR A 337 12.01 -5.39 21.98
CA TYR A 337 12.02 -4.03 21.47
C TYR A 337 13.21 -3.85 20.52
N SER A 338 12.95 -3.31 19.33
CA SER A 338 13.95 -3.04 18.31
C SER A 338 13.52 -1.84 17.46
N ASP A 339 14.49 -1.04 17.02
CA ASP A 339 14.23 0.08 16.10
C ASP A 339 14.02 -0.38 14.65
N ALA A 340 14.31 -1.67 14.36
CA ALA A 340 14.25 -2.29 13.04
C ALA A 340 12.87 -2.21 12.35
N PHE A 341 11.79 -1.93 13.10
CA PHE A 341 10.43 -1.92 12.53
C PHE A 341 10.07 -0.65 11.75
N ASN A 342 10.92 0.39 11.80
CA ASN A 342 10.75 1.62 11.02
C ASN A 342 12.07 2.03 10.37
N SER A 343 12.31 1.59 9.14
CA SER A 343 13.58 1.85 8.46
C SER A 343 13.52 2.95 7.42
N PHE A 344 14.70 3.44 7.04
CA PHE A 344 14.86 4.32 5.89
C PHE A 344 14.41 3.64 4.59
N TRP A 345 14.32 2.32 4.49
CA TRP A 345 14.02 1.68 3.22
C TRP A 345 12.54 1.42 3.07
N ASN A 346 11.93 0.74 4.04
CA ASN A 346 10.51 0.46 4.07
C ASN A 346 9.99 0.42 5.52
N ASN A 347 8.68 0.54 5.71
CA ASN A 347 8.10 0.13 6.99
C ASN A 347 8.06 -1.39 7.01
N TYR A 348 8.37 -2.01 8.14
CA TYR A 348 8.10 -3.43 8.31
C TYR A 348 6.61 -3.68 8.09
N LEU A 349 6.25 -4.70 7.31
CA LEU A 349 4.86 -4.98 6.95
C LEU A 349 4.02 -5.04 8.24
N LEU A 350 4.31 -5.97 9.14
CA LEU A 350 3.56 -6.13 10.38
C LEU A 350 3.90 -5.09 11.47
N ARG A 351 4.41 -3.90 11.14
CA ARG A 351 4.82 -2.89 12.14
C ARG A 351 3.70 -2.57 13.12
N ASN A 352 2.48 -2.43 12.64
CA ASN A 352 1.39 -2.03 13.51
C ASN A 352 0.88 -3.19 14.39
N LEU A 353 1.00 -4.45 13.95
CA LEU A 353 0.89 -5.61 14.85
C LEU A 353 1.92 -5.52 15.98
N ILE A 354 3.17 -5.25 15.61
CA ILE A 354 4.28 -5.12 16.55
C ILE A 354 4.05 -3.94 17.51
N LYS A 355 3.47 -2.82 17.05
CA LYS A 355 3.04 -1.71 17.91
C LYS A 355 2.11 -2.21 19.01
N LEU A 356 1.17 -3.08 18.71
CA LEU A 356 0.21 -3.57 19.70
C LEU A 356 0.84 -4.57 20.66
N VAL A 357 1.75 -5.42 20.17
CA VAL A 357 2.60 -6.25 21.03
C VAL A 357 3.43 -5.36 21.98
N PHE A 358 3.98 -4.24 21.50
CA PHE A 358 4.77 -3.32 22.32
C PHE A 358 3.90 -2.49 23.26
N ALA A 359 2.69 -2.13 22.84
CA ALA A 359 1.70 -1.46 23.66
C ALA A 359 1.39 -2.29 24.91
N TYR A 360 1.31 -3.60 24.71
CA TYR A 360 1.06 -4.57 25.77
C TYR A 360 2.31 -4.88 26.61
N LYS A 361 3.43 -5.24 25.97
CA LYS A 361 4.63 -5.76 26.65
C LYS A 361 5.47 -4.66 27.32
N TYR A 362 5.42 -3.43 26.80
CA TYR A 362 6.35 -2.38 27.17
C TYR A 362 5.67 -1.11 27.67
N SER A 363 4.84 -0.45 26.86
CA SER A 363 4.17 0.78 27.27
C SER A 363 2.96 1.09 26.41
N GLU A 364 1.85 1.49 27.03
CA GLU A 364 0.60 1.79 26.32
C GLU A 364 0.74 2.87 25.24
N ILE A 365 1.74 3.76 25.30
CA ILE A 365 1.93 4.80 24.28
C ILE A 365 2.08 4.26 22.85
N PHE A 366 2.49 3.00 22.68
CA PHE A 366 2.60 2.37 21.36
C PHE A 366 1.23 2.12 20.69
N ARG A 367 0.11 2.16 21.44
CA ARG A 367 -1.24 2.03 20.85
C ARG A 367 -1.71 3.27 20.10
N LEU A 368 -1.08 4.42 20.35
CA LEU A 368 -1.48 5.71 19.78
C LEU A 368 -1.35 5.70 18.24
N SER A 369 -2.31 6.34 17.58
CA SER A 369 -2.28 6.52 16.12
C SER A 369 -1.15 7.47 15.70
N GLY A 370 -0.71 7.33 14.45
CA GLY A 370 0.28 8.24 13.85
C GLY A 370 -0.18 9.70 13.79
N LYS A 371 -1.49 9.96 13.92
CA LYS A 371 -2.07 11.32 13.99
C LYS A 371 -1.75 12.02 15.32
N LEU A 372 -1.53 11.25 16.39
CA LEU A 372 -1.15 11.76 17.72
C LEU A 372 0.38 11.78 17.90
N ALA A 373 1.02 10.64 17.65
CA ALA A 373 2.46 10.48 17.81
C ALA A 373 3.04 9.57 16.72
N LYS A 374 4.10 10.05 16.06
CA LYS A 374 4.83 9.25 15.07
C LYS A 374 5.61 8.14 15.76
N TRP A 375 5.91 7.07 15.04
CA TRP A 375 6.70 5.95 15.56
C TRP A 375 7.99 6.42 16.25
N ASP A 376 8.78 7.29 15.59
CA ASP A 376 10.04 7.79 16.16
C ASP A 376 9.82 8.59 17.46
N GLU A 377 8.74 9.38 17.55
CA GLU A 377 8.38 10.14 18.77
C GLU A 377 8.02 9.20 19.93
N VAL A 378 7.30 8.10 19.64
CA VAL A 378 6.92 7.08 20.63
C VAL A 378 8.15 6.29 21.09
N VAL A 379 9.01 5.91 20.16
CA VAL A 379 10.26 5.17 20.41
C VAL A 379 11.20 5.98 21.28
N GLU A 380 11.38 7.27 20.99
CA GLU A 380 12.22 8.18 21.78
C GLU A 380 11.69 8.32 23.21
N ALA A 381 10.39 8.59 23.37
CA ALA A 381 9.78 8.72 24.70
C ALA A 381 9.87 7.44 25.54
N TYR A 382 9.71 6.27 24.92
CA TYR A 382 9.87 4.99 25.62
C TYR A 382 11.32 4.76 26.10
N LYS A 383 12.31 5.14 25.28
CA LYS A 383 13.74 5.04 25.64
C LYS A 383 14.10 5.96 26.79
N GLU A 384 13.57 7.19 26.80
CA GLU A 384 13.80 8.17 27.86
C GLU A 384 13.10 7.75 29.16
N ASN A 385 11.84 7.29 29.07
CA ASN A 385 11.08 6.85 30.23
C ASN A 385 10.20 5.64 29.90
N LYS A 386 10.66 4.46 30.30
CA LYS A 386 9.95 3.18 30.08
C LYS A 386 8.57 3.11 30.73
N SER A 387 8.28 3.91 31.76
CA SER A 387 7.01 3.92 32.49
C SER A 387 6.09 5.07 32.09
N VAL A 388 6.44 5.83 31.05
CA VAL A 388 5.67 6.99 30.60
C VAL A 388 4.22 6.62 30.27
N LYS A 389 3.29 7.44 30.73
CA LYS A 389 1.85 7.34 30.48
C LYS A 389 1.44 8.19 29.29
N ILE A 390 0.33 7.83 28.65
CA ILE A 390 -0.13 8.52 27.42
C ILE A 390 -0.38 10.00 27.65
N ASP A 391 -1.03 10.39 28.75
CA ASP A 391 -1.28 11.79 29.09
C ASP A 391 0.00 12.60 29.26
N GLY A 392 0.94 12.11 30.08
CA GLY A 392 2.23 12.76 30.31
C GLY A 392 3.02 12.90 29.01
N PHE A 393 3.14 11.81 28.25
CA PHE A 393 3.81 11.80 26.95
C PHE A 393 3.18 12.80 25.97
N LEU A 394 1.86 12.76 25.80
CA LEU A 394 1.17 13.64 24.88
C LEU A 394 1.24 15.10 25.32
N TYR A 395 1.22 15.39 26.63
CA TYR A 395 1.43 16.73 27.16
C TYR A 395 2.83 17.25 26.78
N GLU A 396 3.89 16.48 27.03
CA GLU A 396 5.26 16.85 26.69
C GLU A 396 5.44 17.03 25.18
N LEU A 397 4.91 16.10 24.38
CA LEU A 397 4.95 16.17 22.93
C LEU A 397 4.23 17.41 22.40
N ASN A 398 3.08 17.75 22.97
CA ASN A 398 2.33 18.95 22.66
C ASN A 398 3.13 20.23 22.97
N GLN A 399 3.74 20.31 24.15
CA GLN A 399 4.57 21.45 24.56
C GLN A 399 5.81 21.60 23.67
N GLY A 400 6.45 20.48 23.29
CA GLY A 400 7.56 20.47 22.36
C GLY A 400 7.18 20.98 20.97
N LYS A 401 6.01 20.57 20.46
CA LYS A 401 5.47 21.05 19.18
C LYS A 401 5.14 22.55 19.22
N MET A 402 4.57 23.04 20.32
CA MET A 402 4.27 24.47 20.52
C MET A 402 5.52 25.35 20.60
N LYS A 403 6.60 24.88 21.26
CA LYS A 403 7.88 25.62 21.32
C LYS A 403 8.56 25.73 19.95
N LYS A 404 8.40 24.74 19.07
CA LYS A 404 8.98 24.74 17.72
C LYS A 404 8.19 25.61 16.74
N THR A 405 6.90 25.84 16.98
CA THR A 405 6.08 26.73 16.14
C THR A 405 6.37 28.19 16.45
N LYS A 406 7.00 28.91 15.51
CA LYS A 406 7.31 30.35 15.63
C LYS A 406 6.08 31.27 15.75
N ASN A 407 4.89 30.76 15.48
CA ASN A 407 3.66 31.54 15.47
C ASN A 407 2.54 30.82 16.27
N PRO A 408 2.25 31.23 17.51
CA PRO A 408 1.15 30.67 18.31
C PRO A 408 -0.20 30.79 17.61
N ALA A 409 -0.40 31.82 16.77
CA ALA A 409 -1.66 31.98 16.03
C ALA A 409 -1.89 30.88 14.99
N THR A 410 -0.82 30.26 14.45
CA THR A 410 -0.96 29.07 13.59
C THR A 410 -1.29 27.79 14.37
N SER A 411 -1.25 27.80 15.70
CA SER A 411 -1.64 26.65 16.54
C SER A 411 -3.11 26.69 16.95
N GLN A 412 -3.99 27.30 16.16
CA GLN A 412 -5.40 27.50 16.53
C GLN A 412 -6.14 26.17 16.82
N PHE A 413 -5.65 25.07 16.26
CA PHE A 413 -6.10 23.72 16.60
C PHE A 413 -4.92 22.76 16.72
N ASN A 414 -4.89 21.98 17.80
CA ASN A 414 -3.89 20.93 18.01
C ASN A 414 -4.59 19.60 18.33
N LYS A 415 -4.37 18.61 17.45
CA LYS A 415 -4.94 17.25 17.56
C LYS A 415 -4.65 16.60 18.91
N ILE A 416 -3.44 16.80 19.43
CA ILE A 416 -3.00 16.22 20.70
C ILE A 416 -3.79 16.86 21.86
N HIS A 417 -3.89 18.19 21.87
CA HIS A 417 -4.65 18.90 22.89
C HIS A 417 -6.13 18.49 22.87
N PHE A 418 -6.74 18.33 21.69
CA PHE A 418 -8.13 17.88 21.58
C PHE A 418 -8.32 16.46 22.13
N PHE A 419 -7.42 15.53 21.78
CA PHE A 419 -7.47 14.18 22.34
C PHE A 419 -7.24 14.16 23.86
N LEU A 420 -6.32 14.98 24.40
CA LEU A 420 -6.08 15.10 25.84
C LEU A 420 -7.33 15.58 26.60
N ARG A 421 -8.18 16.41 26.00
CA ARG A 421 -9.48 16.76 26.59
C ARG A 421 -10.35 15.51 26.77
N ALA A 422 -10.42 14.63 25.77
CA ALA A 422 -11.17 13.38 25.87
C ALA A 422 -10.51 12.41 26.86
N TRP A 423 -9.18 12.37 26.89
CA TRP A 423 -8.42 11.52 27.82
C TRP A 423 -8.70 11.85 29.29
N ASN A 424 -8.76 13.15 29.60
CA ASN A 424 -8.97 13.68 30.95
C ASN A 424 -10.46 13.78 31.34
N ASP A 425 -11.37 13.63 30.38
CA ASP A 425 -12.81 13.60 30.63
C ASP A 425 -13.23 12.29 31.30
N LYS A 426 -14.22 12.36 32.20
CA LYS A 426 -14.70 11.19 32.96
C LYS A 426 -15.37 10.13 32.07
N LYS A 427 -16.06 10.54 31.01
CA LYS A 427 -16.67 9.63 30.03
C LYS A 427 -15.68 9.21 28.94
N GLY A 428 -14.50 9.83 28.89
CA GLY A 428 -13.52 9.60 27.85
C GLY A 428 -13.85 10.32 26.54
N ILE A 429 -14.65 11.39 26.58
CA ILE A 429 -15.19 12.05 25.38
C ILE A 429 -14.90 13.55 25.43
N ALA A 430 -14.52 14.14 24.30
CA ALA A 430 -14.47 15.58 24.14
C ALA A 430 -15.25 16.04 22.91
N VAL A 431 -15.97 17.15 23.09
CA VAL A 431 -16.69 17.85 22.03
C VAL A 431 -15.90 19.10 21.64
N GLY A 432 -15.50 19.13 20.37
CA GLY A 432 -14.74 20.21 19.76
C GLY A 432 -15.64 21.31 19.21
N ASN A 433 -15.04 22.44 18.83
CA ASN A 433 -15.78 23.65 18.50
C ASN A 433 -16.54 23.55 17.17
N LYS A 434 -16.08 22.68 16.25
CA LYS A 434 -16.66 22.55 14.92
C LYS A 434 -17.80 21.55 14.85
N PHE A 435 -17.98 20.72 15.87
CA PHE A 435 -18.98 19.63 15.89
C PHE A 435 -20.36 20.10 15.42
N LYS A 436 -20.95 21.11 16.08
CA LYS A 436 -22.28 21.62 15.73
C LYS A 436 -22.35 22.10 14.28
N SER A 437 -21.34 22.85 13.81
CA SER A 437 -21.30 23.39 12.45
C SER A 437 -21.13 22.32 11.38
N VAL A 438 -20.45 21.22 11.70
CA VAL A 438 -20.29 20.08 10.79
C VAL A 438 -21.57 19.25 10.81
N TRP A 439 -22.07 18.90 11.98
CA TRP A 439 -23.27 18.08 12.16
C TRP A 439 -24.52 18.72 11.56
N GLN A 440 -24.70 20.03 11.70
CA GLN A 440 -25.83 20.75 11.09
C GLN A 440 -25.85 20.73 9.55
N LYS A 441 -24.76 20.31 8.89
CA LYS A 441 -24.75 20.11 7.44
C LYS A 441 -25.40 18.80 7.04
N LEU A 442 -25.52 17.84 7.96
CA LEU A 442 -26.25 16.60 7.73
C LEU A 442 -27.74 16.93 7.62
N LYS A 443 -28.31 16.67 6.45
CA LYS A 443 -29.72 16.94 6.14
C LYS A 443 -30.61 15.79 6.61
N GLU A 444 -31.90 16.05 6.75
CA GLU A 444 -32.87 15.02 7.15
C GLU A 444 -32.96 13.89 6.11
N LYS A 445 -33.06 14.24 4.83
CA LYS A 445 -33.05 13.26 3.73
C LYS A 445 -31.62 12.86 3.38
N LYS A 446 -31.39 11.57 3.15
CA LYS A 446 -30.05 11.01 2.98
C LYS A 446 -30.02 9.90 1.93
N VAL A 447 -28.86 9.75 1.33
CA VAL A 447 -28.49 8.57 0.55
C VAL A 447 -27.21 8.04 1.16
N TYR A 448 -27.28 6.94 1.90
CA TYR A 448 -26.10 6.25 2.41
C TYR A 448 -25.60 5.33 1.30
N PHE A 449 -24.32 5.35 1.00
CA PHE A 449 -23.77 4.43 0.01
C PHE A 449 -22.30 4.14 0.22
N ASP A 450 -21.87 3.00 -0.30
CA ASP A 450 -20.49 2.56 -0.25
C ASP A 450 -20.12 1.83 -1.56
N PHE A 451 -18.83 1.84 -1.90
CA PHE A 451 -18.31 1.24 -3.14
C PHE A 451 -17.28 0.15 -2.85
N GLU A 452 -17.46 -0.98 -3.54
CA GLU A 452 -16.42 -1.98 -3.68
C GLU A 452 -15.74 -1.86 -5.04
N THR A 453 -14.41 -2.01 -5.06
CA THR A 453 -13.60 -1.80 -6.26
C THR A 453 -12.54 -2.87 -6.46
N ILE A 454 -12.11 -3.03 -7.71
CA ILE A 454 -10.86 -3.73 -8.04
C ILE A 454 -9.84 -2.78 -8.65
N SER A 455 -8.57 -2.97 -8.28
CA SER A 455 -7.42 -2.24 -8.81
C SER A 455 -6.34 -3.23 -9.23
N SER A 456 -6.09 -3.30 -10.54
CA SER A 456 -5.12 -4.21 -11.15
C SER A 456 -4.23 -3.46 -12.15
N ALA A 457 -3.00 -3.94 -12.36
CA ALA A 457 -2.16 -3.46 -13.45
C ALA A 457 -2.80 -3.77 -14.82
N VAL A 458 -3.57 -4.87 -14.92
CA VAL A 458 -4.31 -5.26 -16.11
C VAL A 458 -5.61 -4.45 -16.19
N ARG A 459 -5.91 -3.86 -17.35
CA ARG A 459 -7.08 -2.98 -17.47
C ARG A 459 -8.39 -3.75 -17.36
N VAL A 460 -9.23 -3.32 -16.43
CA VAL A 460 -10.56 -3.91 -16.19
C VAL A 460 -11.61 -3.37 -17.16
N ILE A 461 -11.43 -2.14 -17.66
CA ILE A 461 -12.28 -1.50 -18.67
C ILE A 461 -11.43 -0.83 -19.75
N ASP A 462 -12.01 -0.61 -20.93
CA ASP A 462 -11.38 0.12 -22.02
C ASP A 462 -11.01 1.55 -21.64
N LYS A 463 -9.91 2.04 -22.25
CA LYS A 463 -9.36 3.39 -22.05
C LYS A 463 -9.15 3.74 -20.58
N SER A 464 -8.63 2.80 -19.80
CA SER A 464 -8.29 3.01 -18.38
C SER A 464 -6.77 3.00 -18.12
N LEU A 465 -6.38 3.64 -17.02
CA LEU A 465 -5.00 3.65 -16.51
C LEU A 465 -4.73 2.38 -15.69
N PRO A 466 -3.47 1.95 -15.54
CA PRO A 466 -3.16 0.83 -14.65
C PRO A 466 -3.53 1.21 -13.22
N PHE A 467 -4.02 0.24 -12.46
CA PHE A 467 -4.45 0.41 -11.07
C PHE A 467 -5.62 1.40 -10.86
N THR A 468 -6.35 1.76 -11.93
CA THR A 468 -7.63 2.49 -11.77
C THR A 468 -8.55 1.67 -10.87
N GLN A 469 -9.17 2.29 -9.87
CA GLN A 469 -10.11 1.63 -8.96
C GLN A 469 -11.49 1.56 -9.62
N ILE A 470 -11.75 0.45 -10.31
CA ILE A 470 -13.01 0.24 -11.01
C ILE A 470 -14.08 -0.20 -10.02
N VAL A 471 -15.14 0.60 -9.90
CA VAL A 471 -16.33 0.27 -9.10
C VAL A 471 -17.03 -0.93 -9.71
N THR A 472 -17.04 -2.04 -8.98
CA THR A 472 -17.70 -3.29 -9.36
C THR A 472 -18.98 -3.51 -8.58
N GLN A 473 -19.14 -2.81 -7.46
CA GLN A 473 -20.34 -2.88 -6.63
C GLN A 473 -20.60 -1.54 -5.93
N CYS A 474 -21.89 -1.25 -5.77
CA CYS A 474 -22.41 -0.13 -5.01
C CYS A 474 -23.61 -0.60 -4.21
N SER A 475 -23.54 -0.50 -2.89
CA SER A 475 -24.71 -0.65 -2.02
C SER A 475 -25.20 0.73 -1.62
N LEU A 476 -26.51 0.95 -1.67
CA LEU A 476 -27.10 2.23 -1.26
C LEU A 476 -28.45 2.07 -0.56
N ILE A 477 -28.72 2.98 0.38
CA ILE A 477 -30.00 3.13 1.06
C ILE A 477 -30.44 4.59 0.93
N VAL A 478 -31.62 4.80 0.34
CA VAL A 478 -32.26 6.12 0.28
C VAL A 478 -33.19 6.26 1.49
N ASP A 479 -32.93 7.27 2.32
CA ASP A 479 -33.77 7.66 3.46
C ASP A 479 -34.37 9.03 3.16
N ASP A 480 -35.63 9.07 2.72
CA ASP A 480 -36.38 10.31 2.50
C ASP A 480 -37.02 10.85 3.79
N ASN A 481 -36.69 10.23 4.94
CA ASN A 481 -37.22 10.52 6.27
C ASN A 481 -38.71 10.22 6.44
N THR A 482 -39.29 9.34 5.61
CA THR A 482 -40.68 8.87 5.77
C THR A 482 -40.80 7.63 6.64
N GLU A 483 -39.74 6.81 6.73
CA GLU A 483 -39.67 5.64 7.60
C GLU A 483 -38.89 5.95 8.89
N SER A 484 -39.57 5.78 10.01
CA SER A 484 -39.02 5.98 11.36
C SER A 484 -38.12 4.82 11.80
N ASP A 485 -38.47 3.60 11.41
CA ASP A 485 -37.71 2.39 11.72
C ASP A 485 -36.66 2.15 10.63
N LYS A 486 -35.43 2.60 10.90
CA LYS A 486 -34.32 2.55 9.93
C LYS A 486 -33.95 1.13 9.50
N SER A 487 -34.34 0.10 10.25
CA SER A 487 -34.12 -1.30 9.88
C SER A 487 -34.97 -1.75 8.67
N LYS A 488 -36.09 -1.05 8.41
CA LYS A 488 -37.01 -1.33 7.30
C LYS A 488 -36.62 -0.68 5.98
N LEU A 489 -35.70 0.29 5.99
CA LEU A 489 -35.22 0.91 4.76
C LEU A 489 -34.63 -0.14 3.83
N VAL A 490 -35.01 -0.11 2.55
CA VAL A 490 -34.57 -1.09 1.56
C VAL A 490 -33.18 -0.70 1.04
N CYS A 491 -32.25 -1.66 1.03
CA CYS A 491 -30.95 -1.49 0.40
C CYS A 491 -31.02 -1.94 -1.06
N GLN A 492 -30.54 -1.08 -1.96
CA GLN A 492 -30.29 -1.45 -3.35
C GLN A 492 -28.82 -1.88 -3.47
N ASN A 493 -28.62 -3.16 -3.78
CA ASN A 493 -27.29 -3.76 -3.90
C ASN A 493 -26.95 -4.00 -5.38
N LEU A 494 -26.24 -3.05 -5.99
CA LEU A 494 -25.73 -3.14 -7.35
C LEU A 494 -24.40 -3.90 -7.36
N ILE A 495 -24.31 -4.98 -8.12
CA ILE A 495 -23.06 -5.70 -8.38
C ILE A 495 -23.00 -6.03 -9.86
N PHE A 496 -21.84 -5.80 -10.46
CA PHE A 496 -21.61 -6.01 -11.88
C PHE A 496 -20.54 -7.08 -12.06
N ASP A 497 -20.72 -7.94 -13.06
CA ASP A 497 -19.71 -8.95 -13.38
C ASP A 497 -18.48 -8.27 -13.99
N PRO A 498 -17.30 -8.33 -13.35
CA PRO A 498 -16.12 -7.64 -13.85
C PRO A 498 -15.62 -8.18 -15.21
N LEU A 499 -16.06 -9.38 -15.63
CA LEU A 499 -15.80 -9.87 -16.98
C LEU A 499 -16.52 -9.05 -18.06
N THR A 500 -17.72 -8.55 -17.79
CA THR A 500 -18.55 -7.84 -18.76
C THR A 500 -18.75 -6.36 -18.43
N ILE A 501 -18.25 -5.89 -17.28
CA ILE A 501 -18.42 -4.52 -16.81
C ILE A 501 -18.02 -3.48 -17.86
N GLY A 502 -18.86 -2.45 -18.00
CA GLY A 502 -18.72 -1.37 -18.98
C GLY A 502 -19.36 -0.05 -18.53
N ILE A 503 -19.49 0.88 -19.49
CA ILE A 503 -19.95 2.26 -19.24
C ILE A 503 -21.40 2.30 -18.72
N GLU A 504 -22.27 1.43 -19.22
CA GLU A 504 -23.68 1.37 -18.83
C GLU A 504 -23.88 0.96 -17.35
N ASP A 505 -22.96 0.16 -16.80
CA ASP A 505 -22.97 -0.18 -15.37
C ASP A 505 -22.66 1.05 -14.51
N PHE A 506 -21.70 1.88 -14.92
CA PHE A 506 -21.40 3.14 -14.24
C PHE A 506 -22.58 4.13 -14.30
N LYS A 507 -23.29 4.19 -15.43
CA LYS A 507 -24.53 4.97 -15.55
C LYS A 507 -25.58 4.47 -14.55
N THR A 508 -25.74 3.15 -14.43
CA THR A 508 -26.65 2.52 -13.47
C THR A 508 -26.34 2.93 -12.03
N VAL A 509 -25.05 2.97 -11.64
CA VAL A 509 -24.64 3.45 -10.31
C VAL A 509 -25.01 4.91 -10.09
N VAL A 510 -24.67 5.79 -11.04
CA VAL A 510 -24.96 7.23 -10.93
C VAL A 510 -26.47 7.48 -10.87
N ASP A 511 -27.25 6.74 -11.65
CA ASP A 511 -28.70 6.88 -11.72
C ASP A 511 -29.40 6.39 -10.45
N ALA A 512 -28.87 5.34 -9.82
CA ALA A 512 -29.37 4.85 -8.53
C ALA A 512 -29.11 5.84 -7.40
N LEU A 513 -27.92 6.46 -7.37
CA LEU A 513 -27.57 7.45 -6.36
C LEU A 513 -28.35 8.77 -6.56
N TYR A 514 -28.40 9.27 -7.80
CA TYR A 514 -28.87 10.62 -8.10
C TYR A 514 -30.32 10.86 -7.68
N GLN A 515 -30.54 11.91 -6.89
CA GLN A 515 -31.86 12.40 -6.51
C GLN A 515 -32.17 13.71 -7.23
N LYS A 516 -33.37 13.87 -7.79
CA LYS A 516 -33.74 15.08 -8.56
C LYS A 516 -33.60 16.39 -7.75
N GLN A 517 -33.77 16.32 -6.43
CA GLN A 517 -33.63 17.43 -5.48
C GLN A 517 -32.38 17.20 -4.61
N CYS A 518 -31.20 17.02 -5.23
CA CYS A 518 -29.94 16.72 -4.53
C CYS A 518 -29.64 17.69 -3.37
N ASP A 519 -30.03 18.96 -3.49
CA ASP A 519 -29.89 19.99 -2.48
C ASP A 519 -30.66 19.71 -1.18
N GLN A 520 -31.65 18.81 -1.21
CA GLN A 520 -32.37 18.35 -0.02
C GLN A 520 -31.73 17.12 0.64
N TYR A 521 -30.83 16.41 -0.07
CA TYR A 521 -30.21 15.17 0.39
C TYR A 521 -28.78 15.40 0.88
N SER A 522 -28.37 14.64 1.90
CA SER A 522 -26.95 14.39 2.18
C SER A 522 -26.56 13.03 1.63
N PHE A 523 -25.49 12.98 0.85
CA PHE A 523 -24.92 11.75 0.34
C PHE A 523 -23.88 11.26 1.34
N VAL A 524 -24.29 10.34 2.21
CA VAL A 524 -23.55 9.95 3.40
C VAL A 524 -22.61 8.80 3.08
N VAL A 525 -21.33 9.01 3.37
CA VAL A 525 -20.22 8.08 3.13
C VAL A 525 -19.27 8.08 4.33
N TYR A 526 -18.36 7.12 4.37
CA TYR A 526 -17.32 7.04 5.40
C TYR A 526 -15.94 7.06 4.74
N ASN A 527 -15.30 8.24 4.68
CA ASN A 527 -14.13 8.60 3.86
C ASN A 527 -14.46 9.16 2.46
N LYS A 528 -15.15 10.30 2.41
CA LYS A 528 -15.66 10.96 1.18
C LYS A 528 -14.64 11.15 0.06
N SER A 529 -13.35 11.17 0.40
CA SER A 529 -12.29 11.33 -0.59
C SER A 529 -12.24 10.14 -1.56
N PHE A 530 -12.54 8.94 -1.07
CA PHE A 530 -12.58 7.73 -1.87
C PHE A 530 -13.76 7.76 -2.84
N GLU A 531 -14.99 7.91 -2.35
CA GLU A 531 -16.21 7.86 -3.17
C GLU A 531 -16.26 9.02 -4.16
N LYS A 532 -15.82 10.22 -3.74
CA LYS A 532 -15.68 11.36 -4.64
C LYS A 532 -14.79 11.02 -5.84
N ASN A 533 -13.63 10.39 -5.61
CA ASN A 533 -12.74 10.04 -6.71
C ASN A 533 -13.35 8.97 -7.61
N ARG A 534 -14.05 7.98 -7.05
CA ARG A 534 -14.77 6.96 -7.83
C ARG A 534 -15.86 7.57 -8.70
N LEU A 535 -16.66 8.48 -8.15
CA LEU A 535 -17.70 9.20 -8.90
C LEU A 535 -17.10 10.02 -10.05
N LEU A 536 -16.00 10.74 -9.81
CA LEU A 536 -15.31 11.52 -10.86
C LEU A 536 -14.70 10.61 -11.94
N GLU A 537 -14.16 9.45 -11.56
CA GLU A 537 -13.66 8.45 -12.50
C GLU A 537 -14.80 7.89 -13.38
N MET A 538 -15.91 7.47 -12.78
CA MET A 538 -17.10 7.01 -13.51
C MET A 538 -17.64 8.10 -14.44
N ALA A 539 -17.77 9.35 -13.98
CA ALA A 539 -18.20 10.46 -14.83
C ALA A 539 -17.27 10.63 -16.04
N THR A 540 -15.95 10.55 -15.80
CA THR A 540 -14.94 10.65 -16.86
C THR A 540 -15.05 9.51 -17.89
N PHE A 541 -15.35 8.28 -17.46
CA PHE A 541 -15.60 7.17 -18.38
C PHE A 541 -16.89 7.33 -19.19
N ILE A 542 -17.97 7.79 -18.55
CA ILE A 542 -19.26 8.03 -19.21
C ILE A 542 -19.13 9.17 -20.22
N ASN A 543 -18.45 10.26 -19.85
CA ASN A 543 -18.18 11.43 -20.69
C ASN A 543 -19.43 12.04 -21.35
N GLU A 544 -20.55 12.07 -20.63
CA GLU A 544 -21.80 12.69 -21.06
C GLU A 544 -22.18 13.83 -20.10
N ALA A 545 -22.55 15.00 -20.64
CA ALA A 545 -22.84 16.20 -19.84
C ALA A 545 -23.89 15.99 -18.72
N PRO A 546 -25.00 15.23 -18.94
CA PRO A 546 -25.95 14.95 -17.87
C PRO A 546 -25.33 14.19 -16.69
N TYR A 547 -24.48 13.19 -16.95
CA TYR A 547 -23.84 12.40 -15.90
C TYR A 547 -22.75 13.18 -15.16
N GLN A 548 -22.03 14.06 -15.85
CA GLN A 548 -21.11 15.00 -15.21
C GLN A 548 -21.82 15.91 -14.21
N GLN A 549 -22.99 16.46 -14.60
CA GLN A 549 -23.82 17.30 -13.73
C GLN A 549 -24.38 16.51 -12.54
N ARG A 550 -24.88 15.29 -12.77
CA ARG A 550 -25.39 14.40 -11.69
C ARG A 550 -24.31 14.09 -10.67
N VAL A 551 -23.13 13.68 -11.14
CA VAL A 551 -21.98 13.39 -10.26
C VAL A 551 -21.54 14.63 -9.49
N GLN A 552 -21.48 15.80 -10.14
CA GLN A 552 -21.13 17.03 -9.46
C GLN A 552 -22.15 17.39 -8.37
N ALA A 553 -23.45 17.24 -8.64
CA ALA A 553 -24.51 17.47 -7.67
C ALA A 553 -24.43 16.52 -6.47
N ILE A 554 -24.09 15.24 -6.69
CA ILE A 554 -23.85 14.27 -5.61
C ILE A 554 -22.64 14.72 -4.77
N ILE A 555 -21.51 15.04 -5.42
CA ILE A 555 -20.25 15.42 -4.76
C ILE A 555 -20.40 16.68 -3.90
N GLU A 556 -21.14 17.68 -4.39
CA GLU A 556 -21.41 18.92 -3.66
C GLU A 556 -22.23 18.70 -2.38
N ASN A 557 -22.98 17.60 -2.33
CA ASN A 557 -23.84 17.24 -1.21
C ASN A 557 -23.31 16.02 -0.43
N LEU A 558 -22.05 15.62 -0.63
CA LEU A 558 -21.40 14.57 0.16
C LEU A 558 -21.24 14.99 1.62
N PHE A 559 -21.57 14.07 2.52
CA PHE A 559 -21.34 14.18 3.95
C PHE A 559 -20.46 13.01 4.42
N ASP A 560 -19.31 13.31 5.02
CA ASP A 560 -18.40 12.28 5.54
C ASP A 560 -18.65 12.05 7.03
N LEU A 561 -19.13 10.87 7.40
CA LEU A 561 -19.30 10.51 8.81
C LEU A 561 -17.95 10.36 9.53
N ALA A 562 -16.88 9.99 8.82
CA ALA A 562 -15.54 9.89 9.41
C ALA A 562 -15.04 11.26 9.91
N ASP A 563 -15.52 12.35 9.30
CA ASP A 563 -15.12 13.71 9.70
C ASP A 563 -15.53 14.03 11.15
N ILE A 564 -16.55 13.36 11.69
CA ILE A 564 -16.99 13.57 13.07
C ILE A 564 -15.97 13.03 14.08
N PHE A 565 -15.28 11.93 13.76
CA PHE A 565 -14.31 11.26 14.65
C PHE A 565 -12.86 11.64 14.34
N GLY A 566 -12.60 12.22 13.16
CA GLY A 566 -11.26 12.67 12.77
C GLY A 566 -10.75 13.80 13.67
N LEU A 567 -9.63 13.56 14.36
CA LEU A 567 -9.06 14.55 15.28
C LEU A 567 -8.79 15.90 14.60
N GLU A 568 -8.37 15.94 13.34
CA GLU A 568 -8.20 17.16 12.53
C GLU A 568 -9.43 18.07 12.44
N ASN A 569 -10.63 17.52 12.64
CA ASN A 569 -11.87 18.23 12.39
C ASN A 569 -12.45 18.90 13.64
N ASP A 570 -11.87 18.71 14.83
CA ASP A 570 -12.35 19.33 16.08
C ASP A 570 -13.85 19.11 16.32
N CYS A 571 -14.30 17.86 16.09
CA CYS A 571 -15.70 17.45 16.22
C CYS A 571 -15.89 16.62 17.50
N LEU A 572 -15.68 15.30 17.45
CA LEU A 572 -15.70 14.42 18.61
C LEU A 572 -14.35 13.71 18.73
N ALA A 573 -13.83 13.61 19.95
CA ALA A 573 -12.71 12.75 20.28
C ALA A 573 -13.15 11.75 21.34
N PHE A 574 -12.80 10.48 21.11
CA PHE A 574 -13.03 9.39 22.05
C PHE A 574 -11.68 8.84 22.49
N LYS A 575 -11.47 8.75 23.80
CA LYS A 575 -10.25 8.21 24.41
C LYS A 575 -9.96 6.78 23.90
N GLN A 576 -11.01 5.97 23.79
CA GLN A 576 -10.96 4.56 23.39
C GLN A 576 -10.50 4.36 21.93
N LEU A 577 -10.58 5.41 21.11
CA LEU A 577 -10.13 5.33 19.71
C LEU A 577 -8.63 5.57 19.57
N ASP A 578 -7.90 6.01 20.59
CA ASP A 578 -6.44 6.26 20.56
C ASP A 578 -5.98 7.11 19.33
N GLY A 579 -6.89 7.97 18.83
CA GLY A 579 -6.67 8.82 17.66
C GLY A 579 -6.94 8.18 16.29
N PHE A 580 -7.57 7.01 16.24
CA PHE A 580 -8.11 6.39 15.03
C PHE A 580 -9.54 6.88 14.74
N SER A 581 -9.98 6.71 13.50
CA SER A 581 -11.29 7.18 13.03
C SER A 581 -11.84 6.32 11.88
N SER A 582 -11.41 5.07 11.74
CA SER A 582 -11.98 4.16 10.75
C SER A 582 -13.30 3.56 11.25
N ILE A 583 -14.18 3.19 10.31
CA ILE A 583 -15.51 2.65 10.66
C ILE A 583 -15.37 1.41 11.55
N LYS A 584 -14.39 0.53 11.27
CA LYS A 584 -14.12 -0.68 12.04
C LYS A 584 -13.58 -0.42 13.45
N LYS A 585 -12.96 0.73 13.71
CA LYS A 585 -12.56 1.15 15.07
C LYS A 585 -13.72 1.79 15.82
N VAL A 586 -14.63 2.46 15.10
CA VAL A 586 -15.81 3.12 15.68
C VAL A 586 -16.92 2.11 15.99
N LEU A 587 -17.20 1.15 15.12
CA LEU A 587 -18.32 0.21 15.31
C LEU A 587 -18.30 -0.55 16.65
N PRO A 588 -17.16 -1.06 17.15
CA PRO A 588 -17.12 -1.75 18.44
C PRO A 588 -17.50 -0.89 19.65
N MET A 589 -17.48 0.44 19.55
CA MET A 589 -17.96 1.33 20.63
C MET A 589 -19.43 1.69 20.51
N ILE A 590 -20.11 1.30 19.42
CA ILE A 590 -21.52 1.57 19.19
C ILE A 590 -22.36 0.55 19.95
N ASP A 591 -23.32 1.03 20.73
CA ASP A 591 -24.25 0.17 21.48
C ASP A 591 -25.07 -0.73 20.54
N GLN A 592 -25.27 -1.99 20.94
CA GLN A 592 -25.99 -3.00 20.17
C GLN A 592 -27.38 -2.51 19.72
N ARG A 593 -28.07 -1.68 20.52
CA ARG A 593 -29.38 -1.13 20.15
C ARG A 593 -29.37 -0.35 18.83
N PHE A 594 -28.28 0.34 18.50
CA PHE A 594 -28.15 1.08 17.24
C PHE A 594 -27.74 0.17 16.08
N LEU A 595 -26.96 -0.87 16.36
CA LEU A 595 -26.65 -1.91 15.38
C LEU A 595 -27.93 -2.66 14.97
N ASP A 596 -28.77 -3.03 15.94
CA ASP A 596 -30.06 -3.67 15.70
C ASP A 596 -31.03 -2.74 14.96
N ALA A 597 -31.15 -1.48 15.40
CA ALA A 597 -32.03 -0.48 14.78
C ALA A 597 -31.65 -0.13 13.32
N SER A 598 -30.40 -0.35 12.94
CA SER A 598 -29.92 -0.17 11.57
C SER A 598 -29.90 -1.46 10.75
N ARG A 599 -30.07 -2.64 11.37
CA ARG A 599 -29.81 -3.97 10.79
C ARG A 599 -28.33 -4.20 10.42
N THR A 600 -27.42 -3.61 11.19
CA THR A 600 -25.98 -3.89 11.08
C THR A 600 -25.68 -5.19 11.80
N VAL A 601 -24.99 -6.11 11.13
CA VAL A 601 -24.54 -7.37 11.71
C VAL A 601 -23.04 -7.34 11.99
N SER A 602 -22.59 -8.21 12.89
CA SER A 602 -21.16 -8.41 13.10
C SER A 602 -20.51 -8.94 11.82
N TYR A 603 -19.39 -8.35 11.40
CA TYR A 603 -18.60 -8.85 10.25
C TYR A 603 -18.20 -10.32 10.40
N GLN A 604 -18.03 -10.82 11.63
CA GLN A 604 -17.72 -12.24 11.89
C GLN A 604 -18.83 -13.20 11.43
N SER A 605 -20.07 -12.71 11.34
CA SER A 605 -21.20 -13.52 10.87
C SER A 605 -21.27 -13.62 9.34
N LEU A 606 -20.49 -12.81 8.63
CA LEU A 606 -20.45 -12.78 7.17
C LEU A 606 -19.39 -13.75 6.64
N LYS A 607 -19.60 -14.27 5.43
CA LYS A 607 -18.58 -15.06 4.71
C LYS A 607 -17.46 -14.19 4.17
N VAL A 608 -17.80 -13.01 3.64
CA VAL A 608 -16.84 -11.96 3.30
C VAL A 608 -16.79 -10.98 4.47
N GLN A 609 -15.64 -10.88 5.12
CA GLN A 609 -15.49 -10.13 6.37
C GLN A 609 -14.65 -8.86 6.21
N LYS A 610 -13.97 -8.71 5.07
CA LYS A 610 -12.97 -7.67 4.83
C LYS A 610 -12.96 -7.25 3.35
N GLY A 611 -12.63 -5.98 3.12
CA GLY A 611 -12.58 -5.39 1.78
C GLY A 611 -11.46 -5.95 0.88
N ASP A 612 -10.32 -6.36 1.44
CA ASP A 612 -9.25 -7.00 0.66
C ASP A 612 -9.68 -8.37 0.11
N VAL A 613 -10.40 -9.16 0.91
CA VAL A 613 -11.03 -10.41 0.49
C VAL A 613 -12.11 -10.14 -0.57
N ALA A 614 -12.94 -9.11 -0.38
CA ALA A 614 -13.97 -8.72 -1.35
C ALA A 614 -13.35 -8.35 -2.72
N GLN A 615 -12.28 -7.55 -2.69
CA GLN A 615 -11.50 -7.18 -3.86
C GLN A 615 -10.86 -8.40 -4.53
N GLU A 616 -10.31 -9.34 -3.76
CA GLU A 616 -9.68 -10.56 -4.29
C GLU A 616 -10.68 -11.49 -4.99
N LEU A 617 -11.85 -11.70 -4.40
CA LEU A 617 -12.92 -12.50 -5.00
C LEU A 617 -13.42 -11.89 -6.32
N THR A 618 -13.58 -10.57 -6.35
CA THR A 618 -13.97 -9.86 -7.58
C THR A 618 -12.87 -9.92 -8.64
N LEU A 619 -11.61 -9.80 -8.23
CA LEU A 619 -10.46 -9.97 -9.12
C LEU A 619 -10.37 -11.41 -9.67
N ALA A 620 -10.69 -12.42 -8.86
CA ALA A 620 -10.77 -13.81 -9.29
C ALA A 620 -11.81 -14.00 -10.39
N ARG A 621 -12.96 -13.33 -10.30
CA ARG A 621 -13.92 -13.32 -11.42
C ARG A 621 -13.33 -12.64 -12.66
N PHE A 622 -12.74 -11.45 -12.52
CA PHE A 622 -12.14 -10.72 -13.65
C PHE A 622 -11.08 -11.54 -14.41
N LEU A 623 -10.29 -12.34 -13.69
CA LEU A 623 -9.22 -13.16 -14.24
C LEU A 623 -9.67 -14.57 -14.67
N ASN A 624 -10.99 -14.82 -14.72
CA ASN A 624 -11.60 -16.12 -15.05
C ASN A 624 -11.15 -17.27 -14.12
N CYS A 625 -10.85 -16.98 -12.86
CA CYS A 625 -10.60 -17.98 -11.82
C CYS A 625 -11.90 -18.52 -11.19
N LEU A 626 -13.00 -17.77 -11.30
CA LEU A 626 -14.35 -18.17 -10.89
C LEU A 626 -15.24 -18.33 -12.12
N ASP A 627 -15.89 -19.49 -12.23
CA ASP A 627 -16.93 -19.70 -13.24
C ASP A 627 -18.22 -18.91 -12.90
N GLU A 628 -19.22 -18.99 -13.79
CA GLU A 628 -20.48 -18.25 -13.64
C GLU A 628 -21.29 -18.67 -12.40
N GLN A 629 -21.31 -19.97 -12.07
CA GLN A 629 -22.03 -20.48 -10.91
C GLN A 629 -21.36 -20.05 -9.61
N GLN A 630 -20.03 -20.15 -9.56
CA GLN A 630 -19.23 -19.69 -8.43
C GLN A 630 -19.39 -18.19 -8.23
N TRP A 631 -19.31 -17.40 -9.32
CA TRP A 631 -19.53 -15.97 -9.26
C TRP A 631 -20.91 -15.59 -8.75
N ALA A 632 -21.97 -16.27 -9.20
CA ALA A 632 -23.32 -15.99 -8.72
C ALA A 632 -23.44 -16.16 -7.19
N GLN A 633 -22.83 -17.20 -6.62
CA GLN A 633 -22.80 -17.41 -5.17
C GLN A 633 -21.93 -16.36 -4.47
N THR A 634 -20.72 -16.09 -4.97
CA THR A 634 -19.82 -15.07 -4.44
C THR A 634 -20.46 -13.68 -4.47
N ALA A 635 -21.17 -13.33 -5.53
CA ALA A 635 -21.86 -12.06 -5.68
C ALA A 635 -22.93 -11.85 -4.60
N LEU A 636 -23.64 -12.90 -4.17
CA LEU A 636 -24.61 -12.79 -3.06
C LEU A 636 -23.91 -12.45 -1.74
N GLU A 637 -22.74 -13.02 -1.48
CA GLU A 637 -21.97 -12.82 -0.26
C GLU A 637 -21.31 -11.42 -0.25
N LEU A 638 -20.82 -10.96 -1.40
CA LEU A 638 -20.30 -9.60 -1.59
C LEU A 638 -21.40 -8.55 -1.37
N LYS A 639 -22.64 -8.80 -1.82
CA LYS A 639 -23.79 -7.92 -1.55
C LYS A 639 -24.06 -7.75 -0.06
N GLN A 640 -24.02 -8.83 0.71
CA GLN A 640 -24.24 -8.80 2.15
C GLN A 640 -23.16 -7.98 2.88
N TYR A 641 -21.90 -8.13 2.46
CA TYR A 641 -20.77 -7.39 3.02
C TYR A 641 -20.88 -5.87 2.79
N CYS A 642 -21.02 -5.41 1.55
CA CYS A 642 -21.11 -3.98 1.26
C CYS A 642 -22.40 -3.36 1.82
N GLU A 643 -23.52 -4.09 1.84
CA GLU A 643 -24.72 -3.60 2.54
C GLU A 643 -24.44 -3.35 4.03
N ASN A 644 -23.69 -4.24 4.68
CA ASN A 644 -23.36 -4.08 6.09
C ASN A 644 -22.59 -2.79 6.37
N ASP A 645 -21.72 -2.36 5.45
CA ASP A 645 -20.99 -1.09 5.55
C ASP A 645 -21.93 0.12 5.47
N VAL A 646 -22.94 0.07 4.59
CA VAL A 646 -23.98 1.11 4.50
C VAL A 646 -24.84 1.16 5.76
N ARG A 647 -25.20 -0.02 6.30
CA ARG A 647 -25.98 -0.16 7.54
C ARG A 647 -25.21 0.36 8.74
N ALA A 648 -23.91 0.08 8.80
CA ALA A 648 -22.99 0.57 9.82
C ALA A 648 -22.95 2.12 9.87
N MET A 649 -22.99 2.80 8.73
CA MET A 649 -23.10 4.27 8.69
C MET A 649 -24.39 4.78 9.35
N ILE A 650 -25.51 4.10 9.13
CA ILE A 650 -26.79 4.43 9.77
C ILE A 650 -26.67 4.22 11.29
N ALA A 651 -26.07 3.11 11.74
CA ALA A 651 -25.86 2.84 13.17
C ALA A 651 -25.06 3.97 13.85
N ILE A 652 -23.99 4.42 13.19
CA ILE A 652 -23.12 5.50 13.67
C ILE A 652 -23.88 6.83 13.74
N GLU A 653 -24.71 7.14 12.74
CA GLU A 653 -25.56 8.34 12.79
C GLU A 653 -26.51 8.29 14.00
N LEU A 654 -27.21 7.17 14.20
CA LEU A 654 -28.15 7.01 15.30
C LEU A 654 -27.46 7.16 16.66
N PHE A 655 -26.26 6.59 16.79
CA PHE A 655 -25.42 6.76 17.97
C PHE A 655 -25.06 8.24 18.22
N ILE A 656 -24.65 8.99 17.19
CA ILE A 656 -24.31 10.41 17.33
C ILE A 656 -25.56 11.23 17.69
N LYS A 657 -26.72 10.94 17.09
CA LYS A 657 -28.00 11.61 17.40
C LYS A 657 -28.40 11.42 18.86
N ASP A 658 -28.30 10.20 19.36
CA ASP A 658 -28.56 9.90 20.78
C ASP A 658 -27.55 10.59 21.69
N PHE A 659 -26.26 10.58 21.33
CA PHE A 659 -25.23 11.30 22.06
C PHE A 659 -25.54 12.80 22.18
N ILE A 660 -26.01 13.44 21.10
CA ILE A 660 -26.43 14.84 21.10
C ILE A 660 -27.67 15.07 22.00
N THR A 661 -28.62 14.15 21.97
CA THR A 661 -29.93 14.35 22.64
C THR A 661 -29.84 14.08 24.14
N ASN A 662 -29.05 13.08 24.54
CA ASN A 662 -29.06 12.52 25.89
C ASN A 662 -27.74 12.73 26.66
N GLN A 663 -26.63 13.07 25.99
CA GLN A 663 -25.32 13.18 26.66
C GLN A 663 -24.66 14.57 26.60
N LEU A 664 -25.04 15.37 25.61
CA LEU A 664 -24.69 16.80 25.46
C LEU A 664 -25.83 17.67 25.99
#